data_AF-A0A7V4HW42-F1
#
_entry.id   AF-A0A7V4HW42-F1
#
_cell.length_a   1.000
_cell.length_b   1.000
_cell.length_c   1.000
_cell.angle_alpha   90.00
_cell.angle_beta   90.00
_cell.angle_gamma   90.00
#
_symmetry.space_group_name_H-M   'P 1'
#
loop_
_entity.id
_entity.type
_entity.pdbx_description
1 polymer ?
#
loop_
_entity_poly.entity_id
_entity_poly.type
_entity_poly.pdbx_seq_one_letter_code
_entity_poly.pdbx_strand_id
1 'polypeptide(L)'
;MGIIPRLDAPEEGRPAPRFPASPYPFQGPCRPSDTLTVPVPGSGTAGIAVRLPGRLLGSPAHFPERGVFPVGFLGYPEWDAWGELVDGRVTDLDLTFVDRTVERLGRRPEAVIGILQAIQEHYRYLPQAALERVCQITEITPATIIGVATFYGQFRLRPVGRHIISVCHGTACHVKGAGLIQDALERRLGLNGEDTDRDGLFTVQKVACLGCCTLAPVVQIDQVTYGRLTPQQVPEVLADFLDHQRNGQAAAARPAARPDRPAAEIRIGLGSCCVAQGSGKVHQAIGEVLAETGAPAVVKRVGCVGMCHQTPLVEIVPLDGSPRLFAKVDPDDVRAIVLKHFKPRGLWRRIRQAANRWLDALLTDETGDPIARHAIDVRDPPVCAFLGRQKRIATESCGEIDPTDLDEYLRHGGFAALRRCLNELTPEAIIEEVKASGLRGRGGAGFPTGIKWARVRAAPRERKFIICNGDEGDPGAFMDRMLLESFPYRVIEGMAIAAKAVGAEQGIFYIRAEYPLAVRRIREAIQRLTERGWLGDSVMGSDFRLRLEVREGAGAFVCGEETALLASLEGRRGMPRLRPPFPAESGLWNEPTLVNNVETYSLVPWIFRHGAAALAALGTETSKGTKVFALAGKVRRGGLIEVPMGVTIRQIVEEIGGGVAEGRSFKAVQVGGPSGGCVPAELADTPVDFEALVEVGAIMGSGGLVVLDDTDCMVDIARYFLRFTQEQSCGKCTFCRIGTRRMLDILDRIATGQGRPGDLDELEQLARTVGSASICGLGRTAPNPVLSTLRYFRHEYEAHLQGRCPAGRCKELIHYRITDQCIGCTLCAQQCPVNAIPMTPYVQHRIEQEKCTRCDTCRVVCPRRAVVVE
;
A
#
# COMPACT_ATOMS: atom_id res chain seq x y z
N MET A 1 57.59 41.11 14.21
CA MET A 1 58.39 41.45 13.02
C MET A 1 57.47 41.31 11.81
N GLY A 2 57.09 42.30 11.00
CA GLY A 2 57.20 43.75 10.96
C GLY A 2 56.12 44.22 9.95
N ILE A 3 55.31 45.22 10.31
CA ILE A 3 55.29 46.59 9.75
C ILE A 3 54.38 46.75 8.49
N ILE A 4 53.39 47.64 8.70
CA ILE A 4 52.29 48.26 7.90
C ILE A 4 52.93 49.30 6.91
N PRO A 5 52.36 49.77 5.76
CA PRO A 5 51.08 50.53 5.70
C PRO A 5 50.21 50.59 4.43
N ARG A 6 49.06 51.25 4.65
CA ARG A 6 47.93 51.70 3.82
C ARG A 6 48.28 52.63 2.63
N LEU A 7 47.24 52.90 1.83
CA LEU A 7 46.88 54.06 0.95
C LEU A 7 46.68 53.56 -0.50
N ASP A 8 45.69 53.90 -1.33
CA ASP A 8 44.55 54.83 -1.37
C ASP A 8 43.56 54.32 -2.47
N ALA A 9 42.31 54.77 -2.46
CA ALA A 9 41.37 54.76 -3.61
C ALA A 9 41.36 56.17 -4.24
N PRO A 10 41.02 56.44 -5.54
CA PRO A 10 39.76 56.00 -6.18
C PRO A 10 39.77 55.77 -7.73
N GLU A 11 38.60 55.32 -8.20
CA GLU A 11 37.93 55.60 -9.49
C GLU A 11 38.23 54.84 -10.81
N GLU A 12 37.10 54.56 -11.49
CA GLU A 12 36.83 54.19 -12.89
C GLU A 12 37.03 52.74 -13.42
N GLY A 13 35.88 52.08 -13.71
CA GLY A 13 35.55 51.77 -15.12
C GLY A 13 35.65 50.33 -15.67
N ARG A 14 34.60 49.50 -15.42
CA ARG A 14 34.04 48.39 -16.28
C ARG A 14 34.92 47.13 -16.54
N PRO A 15 34.35 46.00 -17.03
CA PRO A 15 33.09 45.33 -16.67
C PRO A 15 33.29 43.81 -16.35
N ALA A 16 32.31 43.22 -15.67
CA ALA A 16 32.23 41.78 -15.36
C ALA A 16 31.89 40.90 -16.59
N PRO A 17 32.30 39.61 -16.62
CA PRO A 17 32.10 38.71 -17.75
C PRO A 17 30.65 38.23 -17.89
N ARG A 18 30.19 38.18 -19.15
CA ARG A 18 28.85 37.79 -19.60
C ARG A 18 28.68 36.26 -19.62
N PHE A 19 27.57 35.78 -19.06
CA PHE A 19 26.94 34.50 -19.43
C PHE A 19 25.91 34.74 -20.55
N PRO A 20 25.71 33.81 -21.51
CA PRO A 20 24.80 34.01 -22.63
C PRO A 20 23.33 33.84 -22.24
N ALA A 21 22.49 34.72 -22.78
CA ALA A 21 21.06 34.81 -22.54
C ALA A 21 20.22 33.96 -23.52
N SER A 22 19.13 33.43 -22.98
CA SER A 22 17.99 32.78 -23.66
C SER A 22 17.35 33.67 -24.74
N PRO A 23 16.95 33.14 -25.91
CA PRO A 23 16.40 33.95 -26.99
C PRO A 23 14.87 33.88 -27.02
N TYR A 24 14.15 34.56 -26.11
CA TYR A 24 12.73 34.96 -26.35
C TYR A 24 12.32 36.08 -25.39
N PRO A 25 11.98 37.30 -25.87
CA PRO A 25 11.41 38.34 -25.05
C PRO A 25 9.87 38.28 -25.02
N PHE A 26 9.31 38.54 -23.84
CA PHE A 26 7.90 38.84 -23.60
C PHE A 26 7.49 40.17 -24.24
N GLN A 27 6.31 40.23 -24.86
CA GLN A 27 5.50 41.45 -24.93
C GLN A 27 4.03 41.12 -24.61
N GLY A 28 3.40 42.04 -23.86
CA GLY A 28 2.01 41.98 -23.38
C GLY A 28 0.97 42.33 -24.46
N PRO A 29 -0.27 42.70 -24.05
CA PRO A 29 -1.46 41.95 -24.43
C PRO A 29 -2.31 42.63 -25.53
N CYS A 30 -2.95 41.83 -26.38
CA CYS A 30 -4.15 42.22 -27.15
C CYS A 30 -4.94 40.97 -27.61
N ARG A 31 -6.25 40.93 -27.31
CA ARG A 31 -7.29 40.23 -28.09
C ARG A 31 -7.86 41.25 -29.10
N PRO A 32 -8.75 40.92 -30.06
CA PRO A 32 -9.11 39.63 -30.69
C PRO A 32 -9.02 39.73 -32.25
N SER A 33 -9.47 38.66 -32.92
CA SER A 33 -9.93 38.57 -34.31
C SER A 33 -8.94 38.16 -35.42
N ASP A 34 -9.52 37.35 -36.30
CA ASP A 34 -9.19 37.09 -37.70
C ASP A 34 -8.10 36.05 -38.05
N THR A 35 -8.64 34.87 -38.39
CA THR A 35 -8.20 33.90 -39.39
C THR A 35 -7.08 34.38 -40.32
N LEU A 36 -5.99 33.60 -40.37
CA LEU A 36 -5.04 33.62 -41.47
C LEU A 36 -4.51 32.20 -41.75
N THR A 37 -5.05 31.60 -42.79
CA THR A 37 -4.50 30.48 -43.56
C THR A 37 -3.18 30.87 -44.23
N VAL A 38 -2.18 30.00 -44.18
CA VAL A 38 -0.96 30.08 -45.01
C VAL A 38 -0.63 28.67 -45.56
N PRO A 39 -0.22 28.54 -46.84
CA PRO A 39 -0.25 27.28 -47.59
C PRO A 39 1.08 26.51 -47.54
N VAL A 40 1.02 25.21 -47.88
CA VAL A 40 2.19 24.33 -48.05
C VAL A 40 2.38 24.02 -49.55
N PRO A 41 3.56 24.26 -50.15
CA PRO A 41 3.88 23.84 -51.51
C PRO A 41 4.44 22.41 -51.54
N GLY A 42 4.04 21.63 -52.55
CA GLY A 42 4.13 20.18 -52.57
C GLY A 42 5.38 19.56 -53.18
N SER A 43 5.35 18.22 -53.28
CA SER A 43 5.80 17.42 -54.42
C SER A 43 5.48 15.94 -54.18
N GLY A 44 5.15 15.20 -55.25
CA GLY A 44 5.35 13.75 -55.30
C GLY A 44 4.11 12.87 -55.35
N THR A 45 3.42 12.86 -56.49
CA THR A 45 2.45 11.82 -56.88
C THR A 45 3.11 10.45 -57.10
N ALA A 46 2.49 9.40 -56.55
CA ALA A 46 2.38 8.08 -57.19
C ALA A 46 1.12 7.39 -56.64
N GLY A 47 0.08 7.27 -57.46
CA GLY A 47 -1.19 6.65 -57.09
C GLY A 47 -1.28 5.21 -57.57
N ILE A 48 -2.10 4.40 -56.89
CA ILE A 48 -2.91 3.33 -57.49
C ILE A 48 -4.27 3.32 -56.78
N ALA A 49 -5.33 3.34 -57.58
CA ALA A 49 -6.73 3.42 -57.20
C ALA A 49 -7.34 2.04 -56.90
N VAL A 50 -8.34 1.98 -56.00
CA VAL A 50 -9.41 0.97 -56.06
C VAL A 50 -10.76 1.62 -55.76
N ARG A 51 -11.70 1.35 -56.68
CA ARG A 51 -13.09 1.83 -56.77
C ARG A 51 -13.97 1.42 -55.59
N LEU A 52 -14.87 2.31 -55.17
CA LEU A 52 -16.16 1.96 -54.58
C LEU A 52 -17.27 2.31 -55.58
N PRO A 53 -18.25 1.43 -55.83
CA PRO A 53 -19.38 1.77 -56.68
C PRO A 53 -20.40 2.65 -55.94
N GLY A 54 -20.84 3.72 -56.61
CA GLY A 54 -22.11 4.42 -56.31
C GLY A 54 -23.31 3.51 -56.59
N ARG A 55 -24.57 3.91 -56.44
CA ARG A 55 -25.24 5.16 -56.82
C ARG A 55 -26.74 4.89 -56.51
N LEU A 56 -27.59 5.83 -56.09
CA LEU A 56 -28.64 6.50 -56.91
C LEU A 56 -29.64 7.12 -55.91
N LEU A 57 -29.78 8.44 -55.83
CA LEU A 57 -30.71 9.34 -56.58
C LEU A 57 -32.14 9.43 -56.01
N GLY A 58 -32.58 10.67 -55.69
CA GLY A 58 -33.98 11.10 -55.84
C GLY A 58 -34.59 11.91 -54.68
N SER A 59 -34.58 13.24 -54.80
CA SER A 59 -35.35 14.22 -53.98
C SER A 59 -36.82 14.33 -54.45
N PRO A 60 -37.65 15.35 -54.07
CA PRO A 60 -37.77 16.18 -52.85
C PRO A 60 -39.24 16.22 -52.31
N ALA A 61 -39.50 16.59 -51.05
CA ALA A 61 -40.76 17.29 -50.68
C ALA A 61 -40.76 17.85 -49.24
N HIS A 62 -41.07 19.16 -49.18
CA HIS A 62 -41.81 19.94 -48.19
C HIS A 62 -41.95 19.47 -46.71
N PHE A 63 -41.55 20.37 -45.81
CA PHE A 63 -41.97 20.45 -44.41
C PHE A 63 -43.50 20.62 -44.28
N PRO A 64 -44.10 20.02 -43.24
CA PRO A 64 -44.77 20.87 -42.25
C PRO A 64 -44.49 20.49 -40.79
N GLU A 65 -44.99 21.37 -39.94
CA GLU A 65 -44.69 21.65 -38.54
C GLU A 65 -45.03 20.55 -37.51
N ARG A 66 -44.34 20.66 -36.35
CA ARG A 66 -44.63 20.09 -35.01
C ARG A 66 -44.70 18.56 -34.92
N GLY A 67 -43.60 17.98 -34.45
CA GLY A 67 -43.56 16.60 -33.95
C GLY A 67 -42.22 16.31 -33.28
N VAL A 68 -42.29 15.73 -32.08
CA VAL A 68 -41.20 15.24 -31.24
C VAL A 68 -40.11 14.51 -32.06
N PHE A 69 -38.86 14.96 -31.96
CA PHE A 69 -37.72 14.22 -32.53
C PHE A 69 -37.27 13.11 -31.56
N PRO A 70 -37.20 11.84 -31.98
CA PRO A 70 -36.58 10.79 -31.18
C PRO A 70 -35.05 10.94 -31.26
N VAL A 71 -34.41 10.93 -30.09
CA VAL A 71 -32.96 10.90 -29.95
C VAL A 71 -32.48 9.51 -30.32
N GLY A 72 -32.00 9.34 -31.54
CA GLY A 72 -31.49 8.06 -32.01
C GLY A 72 -30.57 8.23 -33.20
N PHE A 73 -29.46 8.96 -33.05
CA PHE A 73 -28.34 8.92 -33.98
C PHE A 73 -27.08 9.50 -33.31
N LEU A 74 -26.40 8.65 -32.53
CA LEU A 74 -24.97 8.72 -32.21
C LEU A 74 -24.62 7.37 -31.59
N GLY A 75 -24.02 6.49 -32.40
CA GLY A 75 -23.64 5.14 -32.00
C GLY A 75 -22.65 5.16 -30.83
N TYR A 76 -23.18 4.95 -29.63
CA TYR A 76 -22.48 4.35 -28.51
C TYR A 76 -22.73 2.84 -28.58
N PRO A 77 -21.80 1.98 -28.10
CA PRO A 77 -22.11 0.56 -27.96
C PRO A 77 -23.36 0.43 -27.08
N GLU A 78 -24.35 -0.29 -27.59
CA GLU A 78 -25.67 -0.49 -26.99
C GLU A 78 -25.52 -0.91 -25.52
N TRP A 79 -26.29 -0.25 -24.64
CA TRP A 79 -26.35 -0.56 -23.21
C TRP A 79 -26.78 -2.01 -22.92
N ASP A 80 -27.42 -2.67 -23.89
CA ASP A 80 -27.97 -4.03 -23.76
C ASP A 80 -26.91 -5.15 -23.84
N ALA A 81 -25.65 -4.84 -24.15
CA ALA A 81 -24.59 -5.83 -24.31
C ALA A 81 -23.91 -6.27 -22.97
N TRP A 82 -24.32 -5.71 -21.83
CA TRP A 82 -23.74 -5.99 -20.52
C TRP A 82 -24.51 -7.08 -19.75
N GLY A 83 -24.58 -8.28 -20.31
CA GLY A 83 -24.72 -9.54 -19.58
C GLY A 83 -25.83 -9.66 -18.53
N GLU A 84 -27.10 -9.76 -18.98
CA GLU A 84 -28.21 -10.32 -18.17
C GLU A 84 -28.34 -11.86 -18.34
N LEU A 85 -27.24 -12.60 -18.27
CA LEU A 85 -27.28 -14.06 -18.35
C LEU A 85 -26.56 -14.70 -17.16
N VAL A 86 -27.25 -14.69 -16.03
CA VAL A 86 -27.11 -15.71 -14.99
C VAL A 86 -28.50 -16.34 -14.83
N ASP A 87 -28.67 -17.56 -15.35
CA ASP A 87 -29.83 -18.44 -15.11
C ASP A 87 -31.25 -17.94 -15.42
N GLY A 88 -31.44 -17.03 -16.39
CA GLY A 88 -32.76 -16.77 -16.98
C GLY A 88 -33.86 -16.34 -15.98
N ARG A 89 -33.46 -15.85 -14.81
CA ARG A 89 -34.35 -15.27 -13.80
C ARG A 89 -33.84 -13.87 -13.53
N VAL A 90 -34.58 -12.87 -13.99
CA VAL A 90 -34.51 -11.52 -13.43
C VAL A 90 -34.91 -11.68 -11.96
N THR A 91 -33.92 -11.76 -11.07
CA THR A 91 -34.17 -11.66 -9.64
C THR A 91 -34.78 -10.29 -9.40
N ASP A 92 -35.97 -10.24 -8.79
CA ASP A 92 -36.58 -9.01 -8.26
C ASP A 92 -35.54 -8.28 -7.40
N LEU A 93 -34.85 -7.30 -7.99
CA LEU A 93 -33.78 -6.58 -7.34
C LEU A 93 -34.44 -5.54 -6.40
N ASP A 94 -34.14 -5.58 -5.10
CA ASP A 94 -34.75 -4.67 -4.11
C ASP A 94 -34.24 -3.23 -4.23
N LEU A 95 -34.80 -2.47 -5.15
CA LEU A 95 -34.45 -1.06 -5.36
C LEU A 95 -34.75 -0.16 -4.14
N THR A 96 -35.52 -0.61 -3.15
CA THR A 96 -35.75 0.18 -1.92
C THR A 96 -34.47 0.38 -1.10
N PHE A 97 -33.49 -0.52 -1.24
CA PHE A 97 -32.17 -0.33 -0.64
C PHE A 97 -31.43 0.86 -1.25
N VAL A 98 -31.58 1.08 -2.57
CA VAL A 98 -30.96 2.22 -3.27
C VAL A 98 -31.54 3.52 -2.75
N ASP A 99 -32.87 3.60 -2.63
CA ASP A 99 -33.57 4.78 -2.13
C ASP A 99 -33.12 5.16 -0.71
N ARG A 100 -33.07 4.18 0.22
CA ARG A 100 -32.57 4.39 1.59
C ARG A 100 -31.10 4.80 1.63
N THR A 101 -30.28 4.25 0.74
CA THR A 101 -28.85 4.59 0.64
C THR A 101 -28.66 6.03 0.20
N VAL A 102 -29.40 6.47 -0.82
CA VAL A 102 -29.37 7.85 -1.32
C VAL A 102 -29.88 8.83 -0.26
N GLU A 103 -30.94 8.48 0.47
CA GLU A 103 -31.44 9.32 1.57
C GLU A 103 -30.38 9.55 2.64
N ARG A 104 -29.62 8.49 3.00
CA ARG A 104 -28.56 8.57 4.01
C ARG A 104 -27.30 9.30 3.53
N LEU A 105 -26.88 9.11 2.28
CA LEU A 105 -25.59 9.58 1.78
C LEU A 105 -25.68 10.90 0.99
N GLY A 106 -26.86 11.27 0.51
CA GLY A 106 -27.11 12.47 -0.25
C GLY A 106 -27.32 12.21 -1.75
N ARG A 107 -27.75 13.27 -2.45
CA ARG A 107 -28.18 13.24 -3.86
C ARG A 107 -27.21 13.92 -4.83
N ARG A 108 -26.10 14.48 -4.34
CA ARG A 108 -25.15 15.24 -5.14
C ARG A 108 -24.00 14.36 -5.65
N PRO A 109 -23.27 14.79 -6.70
CA PRO A 109 -22.14 14.04 -7.25
C PRO A 109 -21.11 13.57 -6.22
N GLU A 110 -20.81 14.35 -5.18
CA GLU A 110 -19.86 13.97 -4.13
C GLU A 110 -20.22 12.67 -3.40
N ALA A 111 -21.50 12.27 -3.40
CA ALA A 111 -21.97 11.04 -2.75
C ALA A 111 -21.76 9.78 -3.62
N VAL A 112 -21.42 9.91 -4.91
CA VAL A 112 -21.44 8.79 -5.87
C VAL A 112 -20.58 7.62 -5.41
N ILE A 113 -19.35 7.86 -4.94
CA ILE A 113 -18.44 6.77 -4.51
C ILE A 113 -19.05 6.01 -3.33
N GLY A 114 -19.59 6.72 -2.34
CA GLY A 114 -20.22 6.10 -1.16
C GLY A 114 -21.49 5.33 -1.52
N ILE A 115 -22.29 5.84 -2.45
CA ILE A 115 -23.49 5.15 -2.96
C ILE A 115 -23.09 3.86 -3.67
N LEU A 116 -22.10 3.91 -4.58
CA LEU A 116 -21.61 2.73 -5.29
C LEU A 116 -21.01 1.70 -4.33
N GLN A 117 -20.26 2.12 -3.31
CA GLN A 117 -19.73 1.23 -2.28
C GLN A 117 -20.86 0.50 -1.54
N ALA A 118 -21.90 1.22 -1.11
CA ALA A 118 -23.04 0.63 -0.41
C ALA A 118 -23.86 -0.33 -1.30
N ILE A 119 -24.09 0.03 -2.56
CA ILE A 119 -24.76 -0.84 -3.55
C ILE A 119 -23.95 -2.12 -3.76
N GLN A 120 -22.64 -2.00 -3.98
CA GLN A 120 -21.77 -3.17 -4.17
C GLN A 120 -21.67 -4.04 -2.92
N GLU A 121 -21.63 -3.47 -1.72
CA GLU A 121 -21.62 -4.25 -0.49
C GLU A 121 -22.90 -5.08 -0.35
N HIS A 122 -24.05 -4.49 -0.69
CA HIS A 122 -25.34 -5.16 -0.61
C HIS A 122 -25.55 -6.21 -1.71
N TYR A 123 -25.30 -5.85 -2.96
CA TYR A 123 -25.56 -6.70 -4.12
C TYR A 123 -24.37 -7.54 -4.56
N ARG A 124 -23.18 -7.32 -3.99
CA ARG A 124 -21.90 -7.95 -4.35
C ARG A 124 -21.32 -7.54 -5.71
N TYR A 125 -22.05 -6.72 -6.47
CA TYR A 125 -21.64 -6.05 -7.70
C TYR A 125 -22.47 -4.77 -7.87
N LEU A 126 -22.36 -4.08 -9.00
CA LEU A 126 -23.17 -2.92 -9.35
C LEU A 126 -24.21 -3.30 -10.42
N PRO A 127 -25.44 -3.69 -10.04
CA PRO A 127 -26.50 -4.00 -10.99
C PRO A 127 -26.91 -2.76 -11.79
N GLN A 128 -27.15 -2.93 -13.09
CA GLN A 128 -27.59 -1.84 -13.96
C GLN A 128 -28.86 -1.15 -13.44
N ALA A 129 -29.90 -1.92 -13.07
CA ALA A 129 -31.14 -1.37 -12.53
C ALA A 129 -30.93 -0.51 -11.26
N ALA A 130 -29.99 -0.90 -10.39
CA ALA A 130 -29.65 -0.11 -9.21
C ALA A 130 -28.94 1.21 -9.59
N LEU A 131 -28.03 1.18 -10.57
CA LEU A 131 -27.34 2.37 -11.07
C LEU A 131 -28.31 3.35 -11.77
N GLU A 132 -29.24 2.83 -12.58
CA GLU A 132 -30.29 3.62 -13.21
C GLU A 132 -31.18 4.27 -12.16
N ARG A 133 -31.56 3.54 -11.10
CA ARG A 133 -32.33 4.09 -10.00
C ARG A 133 -31.61 5.25 -9.31
N VAL A 134 -30.29 5.14 -9.07
CA VAL A 134 -29.48 6.26 -8.54
C VAL A 134 -29.61 7.48 -9.46
N CYS A 135 -29.44 7.32 -10.77
CA CYS A 135 -29.57 8.43 -11.73
C CYS A 135 -30.96 9.09 -11.71
N GLN A 136 -32.03 8.32 -11.48
CA GLN A 136 -33.40 8.84 -11.46
C GLN A 136 -33.71 9.72 -10.23
N ILE A 137 -33.09 9.41 -9.08
CA ILE A 137 -33.44 10.05 -7.79
C ILE A 137 -32.35 11.01 -7.28
N THR A 138 -31.29 11.21 -8.04
CA THR A 138 -30.15 12.06 -7.69
C THR A 138 -29.76 13.01 -8.83
N GLU A 139 -28.84 13.93 -8.55
CA GLU A 139 -28.20 14.79 -9.56
C GLU A 139 -27.02 14.06 -10.27
N ILE A 140 -26.82 12.76 -9.99
CA ILE A 140 -25.70 11.99 -10.49
C ILE A 140 -26.07 11.44 -11.87
N THR A 141 -25.33 11.87 -12.90
CA THR A 141 -25.60 11.44 -14.27
C THR A 141 -25.06 10.02 -14.56
N PRO A 142 -25.61 9.32 -15.57
CA PRO A 142 -25.05 8.06 -16.04
C PRO A 142 -23.56 8.15 -16.41
N ALA A 143 -23.13 9.26 -17.02
CA ALA A 143 -21.74 9.49 -17.37
C ALA A 143 -20.83 9.58 -16.13
N THR A 144 -21.31 10.21 -15.05
CA THR A 144 -20.60 10.26 -13.77
C THR A 144 -20.49 8.86 -13.17
N ILE A 145 -21.60 8.12 -13.10
CA ILE A 145 -21.61 6.75 -12.55
C ILE A 145 -20.64 5.86 -13.31
N ILE A 146 -20.77 5.76 -14.63
CA ILE A 146 -19.91 4.91 -15.46
C ILE A 146 -18.46 5.37 -15.37
N GLY A 147 -18.21 6.68 -15.42
CA GLY A 147 -16.87 7.23 -15.31
C GLY A 147 -16.19 6.89 -13.99
N VAL A 148 -16.93 6.85 -12.88
CA VAL A 148 -16.43 6.46 -11.56
C VAL A 148 -16.30 4.93 -11.47
N ALA A 149 -17.37 4.19 -11.76
CA ALA A 149 -17.42 2.74 -11.64
C ALA A 149 -16.36 2.03 -12.49
N THR A 150 -15.98 2.57 -13.65
CA THR A 150 -14.94 2.00 -14.52
C THR A 150 -13.51 2.49 -14.20
N PHE A 151 -13.37 3.57 -13.43
CA PHE A 151 -12.07 4.13 -13.08
C PHE A 151 -11.47 3.51 -11.81
N TYR A 152 -12.32 3.20 -10.84
CA TYR A 152 -11.91 2.68 -9.54
C TYR A 152 -11.96 1.15 -9.55
N GLY A 153 -10.81 0.49 -9.41
CA GLY A 153 -10.67 -0.95 -9.58
C GLY A 153 -11.44 -1.82 -8.56
N GLN A 154 -11.94 -1.21 -7.48
CA GLN A 154 -12.77 -1.90 -6.50
C GLN A 154 -14.19 -2.17 -7.02
N PHE A 155 -14.70 -1.35 -7.96
CA PHE A 155 -16.07 -1.49 -8.44
C PHE A 155 -16.19 -2.58 -9.51
N ARG A 156 -17.17 -3.46 -9.34
CA ARG A 156 -17.44 -4.58 -10.24
C ARG A 156 -18.78 -4.41 -10.90
N LEU A 157 -18.77 -4.43 -12.23
CA LEU A 157 -19.98 -4.37 -13.06
C LEU A 157 -20.53 -5.77 -13.40
N ARG A 158 -19.86 -6.83 -12.94
CA ARG A 158 -20.26 -8.22 -13.14
C ARG A 158 -20.43 -8.92 -11.79
N PRO A 159 -21.35 -9.90 -11.70
CA PRO A 159 -21.50 -10.72 -10.50
C PRO A 159 -20.19 -11.38 -10.07
N VAL A 160 -20.12 -11.72 -8.78
CA VAL A 160 -19.03 -12.47 -8.17
C VAL A 160 -19.56 -13.74 -7.55
N GLY A 161 -18.68 -14.72 -7.38
CA GLY A 161 -18.95 -15.90 -6.59
C GLY A 161 -19.19 -15.57 -5.12
N ARG A 162 -19.68 -16.57 -4.38
CA ARG A 162 -20.02 -16.46 -2.96
C ARG A 162 -18.83 -15.97 -2.11
N HIS A 163 -17.61 -16.34 -2.49
CA HIS A 163 -16.38 -15.99 -1.81
C HIS A 163 -15.38 -15.33 -2.78
N ILE A 164 -14.64 -14.34 -2.29
CA ILE A 164 -13.62 -13.65 -3.09
C ILE A 164 -12.23 -14.04 -2.61
N ILE A 165 -11.42 -14.58 -3.52
CA ILE A 165 -10.01 -14.89 -3.33
C ILE A 165 -9.18 -13.74 -3.90
N SER A 166 -8.60 -12.94 -3.01
CA SER A 166 -7.68 -11.85 -3.36
C SER A 166 -6.23 -12.32 -3.28
N VAL A 167 -5.56 -12.42 -4.43
CA VAL A 167 -4.15 -12.81 -4.52
C VAL A 167 -3.28 -11.54 -4.54
N CYS A 168 -2.40 -11.41 -3.55
CA CYS A 168 -1.52 -10.25 -3.44
C CYS A 168 -0.40 -10.33 -4.49
N HIS A 169 -0.38 -9.37 -5.40
CA HIS A 169 0.68 -9.21 -6.40
C HIS A 169 1.69 -8.12 -6.02
N GLY A 170 1.64 -7.59 -4.79
CA GLY A 170 2.55 -6.54 -4.35
C GLY A 170 4.01 -6.98 -4.35
N THR A 171 4.94 -6.04 -4.32
CA THR A 171 6.37 -6.29 -4.62
C THR A 171 6.96 -7.45 -3.83
N ALA A 172 6.74 -7.50 -2.52
CA ALA A 172 7.23 -8.59 -1.68
C ALA A 172 6.63 -9.96 -2.05
N CYS A 173 5.37 -10.00 -2.48
CA CYS A 173 4.69 -11.20 -2.96
C CYS A 173 5.18 -11.59 -4.36
N HIS A 174 5.38 -10.62 -5.26
CA HIS A 174 5.95 -10.83 -6.59
C HIS A 174 7.31 -11.52 -6.51
N VAL A 175 8.25 -10.95 -5.74
CA VAL A 175 9.61 -11.52 -5.58
C VAL A 175 9.63 -12.84 -4.83
N LYS A 176 8.56 -13.20 -4.12
CA LYS A 176 8.39 -14.51 -3.48
C LYS A 176 7.52 -15.49 -4.27
N GLY A 177 7.13 -15.14 -5.51
CA GLY A 177 6.48 -16.07 -6.44
C GLY A 177 4.95 -16.06 -6.41
N ALA A 178 4.31 -14.94 -6.10
CA ALA A 178 2.84 -14.82 -6.14
C ALA A 178 2.20 -15.25 -7.46
N GLY A 179 2.88 -15.03 -8.60
CA GLY A 179 2.41 -15.52 -9.90
C GLY A 179 2.21 -17.04 -9.95
N LEU A 180 3.04 -17.81 -9.24
CA LEU A 180 2.89 -19.27 -9.17
C LEU A 180 1.66 -19.68 -8.35
N ILE A 181 1.30 -18.88 -7.33
CA ILE A 181 0.09 -19.09 -6.52
C ILE A 181 -1.15 -18.79 -7.34
N GLN A 182 -1.14 -17.68 -8.09
CA GLN A 182 -2.21 -17.32 -9.02
C GLN A 182 -2.43 -18.45 -10.05
N ASP A 183 -1.36 -18.90 -10.72
CA ASP A 183 -1.45 -19.98 -11.71
C ASP A 183 -2.01 -21.28 -11.08
N ALA A 184 -1.69 -21.57 -9.82
CA ALA A 184 -2.19 -22.76 -9.12
C ALA A 184 -3.68 -22.64 -8.75
N LEU A 185 -4.14 -21.46 -8.32
CA LEU A 185 -5.55 -21.17 -8.05
C LEU A 185 -6.39 -21.26 -9.34
N GLU A 186 -5.94 -20.61 -10.42
CA GLU A 186 -6.63 -20.63 -11.71
C GLU A 186 -6.80 -22.06 -12.23
N ARG A 187 -5.74 -22.88 -12.17
CA ARG A 187 -5.82 -24.31 -12.53
C ARG A 187 -6.77 -25.09 -11.63
N ARG A 188 -6.71 -24.89 -10.32
CA ARG A 188 -7.52 -25.65 -9.35
C ARG A 188 -9.02 -25.36 -9.51
N LEU A 189 -9.36 -24.11 -9.82
CA LEU A 189 -10.74 -23.64 -9.98
C LEU A 189 -11.24 -23.73 -11.44
N GLY A 190 -10.39 -24.19 -12.38
CA GLY A 190 -10.77 -24.34 -13.79
C GLY A 190 -11.05 -23.02 -14.51
N LEU A 191 -10.37 -21.94 -14.09
CA LEU A 191 -10.53 -20.60 -14.66
C LEU A 191 -9.83 -20.51 -16.02
N ASN A 192 -10.60 -20.37 -17.09
CA ASN A 192 -10.12 -20.29 -18.48
C ASN A 192 -10.37 -18.89 -19.08
N GLY A 193 -9.80 -17.86 -18.46
CA GLY A 193 -10.02 -16.46 -18.84
C GLY A 193 -11.19 -15.78 -18.12
N GLU A 194 -12.03 -16.57 -17.46
CA GLU A 194 -13.00 -16.09 -16.46
C GLU A 194 -12.31 -15.92 -15.10
N ASP A 195 -12.86 -15.05 -14.25
CA ASP A 195 -12.36 -14.84 -12.89
C ASP A 195 -13.19 -15.55 -11.82
N THR A 196 -14.34 -16.11 -12.19
CA THR A 196 -15.27 -16.80 -11.30
C THR A 196 -15.43 -18.25 -11.76
N ASP A 197 -15.41 -19.18 -10.80
CA ASP A 197 -15.56 -20.60 -11.08
C ASP A 197 -16.97 -20.94 -11.57
N ARG A 198 -17.10 -22.09 -12.24
CA ARG A 198 -18.38 -22.52 -12.86
C ARG A 198 -19.51 -22.71 -11.84
N ASP A 199 -19.15 -23.03 -10.61
CA ASP A 199 -20.10 -23.27 -9.51
C ASP A 199 -20.51 -21.95 -8.81
N GLY A 200 -19.95 -20.80 -9.20
CA GLY A 200 -20.21 -19.51 -8.57
C GLY A 200 -19.80 -19.44 -7.09
N LEU A 201 -18.87 -20.29 -6.67
CA LEU A 201 -18.41 -20.38 -5.29
C LEU A 201 -17.27 -19.40 -5.04
N PHE A 202 -16.30 -19.29 -5.95
CA PHE A 202 -15.10 -18.49 -5.81
C PHE A 202 -14.86 -17.56 -6.99
N THR A 203 -14.60 -16.29 -6.70
CA THR A 203 -13.99 -15.34 -7.65
C THR A 203 -12.53 -15.09 -7.27
N VAL A 204 -11.59 -15.31 -8.19
CA VAL A 204 -10.18 -14.99 -8.01
C VAL A 204 -9.87 -13.62 -8.60
N GLN A 205 -9.36 -12.72 -7.77
CA GLN A 205 -8.93 -11.39 -8.19
C GLN A 205 -7.47 -11.12 -7.81
N LYS A 206 -6.79 -10.35 -8.66
CA LYS A 206 -5.46 -9.83 -8.38
C LYS A 206 -5.59 -8.52 -7.63
N VAL A 207 -4.87 -8.40 -6.52
CA VAL A 207 -4.82 -7.14 -5.76
C VAL A 207 -3.39 -6.63 -5.68
N ALA A 208 -3.24 -5.31 -5.81
CA ALA A 208 -1.96 -4.62 -5.77
C ALA A 208 -1.17 -4.91 -4.48
N CYS A 209 -1.81 -4.85 -3.32
CA CYS A 209 -1.16 -5.07 -2.02
C CYS A 209 -2.21 -5.33 -0.93
N LEU A 210 -2.03 -6.38 -0.14
CA LEU A 210 -2.82 -6.66 1.07
C LEU A 210 -2.21 -6.08 2.36
N GLY A 211 -1.11 -5.32 2.24
CA GLY A 211 -0.44 -4.66 3.38
C GLY A 211 0.23 -5.62 4.39
N CYS A 212 0.36 -6.91 4.08
CA CYS A 212 0.94 -7.92 4.97
C CYS A 212 2.26 -8.48 4.42
N CYS A 213 3.16 -7.60 3.96
CA CYS A 213 4.31 -7.98 3.14
C CYS A 213 5.29 -8.95 3.82
N THR A 214 5.32 -9.03 5.16
CA THR A 214 6.14 -10.02 5.89
C THR A 214 5.62 -11.45 5.76
N LEU A 215 4.34 -11.62 5.40
CA LEU A 215 3.68 -12.90 5.12
C LEU A 215 3.80 -13.31 3.64
N ALA A 216 4.48 -12.56 2.79
CA ALA A 216 4.52 -12.86 1.37
C ALA A 216 5.03 -14.29 1.05
N PRO A 217 4.45 -15.00 0.05
CA PRO A 217 3.24 -14.65 -0.72
C PRO A 217 1.95 -14.72 0.11
N VAL A 218 1.01 -13.80 -0.14
CA VAL A 218 -0.23 -13.66 0.62
C VAL A 218 -1.45 -13.85 -0.28
N VAL A 219 -2.42 -14.62 0.19
CA VAL A 219 -3.78 -14.75 -0.38
C VAL A 219 -4.77 -14.46 0.73
N GLN A 220 -5.84 -13.73 0.42
CA GLN A 220 -6.96 -13.50 1.34
C GLN A 220 -8.23 -14.08 0.73
N ILE A 221 -8.96 -14.90 1.49
CA ILE A 221 -10.29 -15.38 1.12
C ILE A 221 -11.29 -14.68 2.02
N ASP A 222 -12.11 -13.81 1.44
CA ASP A 222 -12.97 -12.84 2.13
C ASP A 222 -12.18 -12.03 3.19
N GLN A 223 -12.31 -12.36 4.48
CA GLN A 223 -11.61 -11.69 5.58
C GLN A 223 -10.46 -12.52 6.18
N VAL A 224 -10.26 -13.75 5.69
CA VAL A 224 -9.24 -14.68 6.21
C VAL A 224 -7.97 -14.57 5.38
N THR A 225 -6.86 -14.26 6.04
CA THR A 225 -5.56 -14.07 5.37
C THR A 225 -4.67 -15.30 5.56
N TYR A 226 -4.17 -15.82 4.45
CA TYR A 226 -3.20 -16.90 4.37
C TYR A 226 -1.88 -16.35 3.85
N GLY A 227 -0.78 -16.71 4.51
CA GLY A 227 0.55 -16.20 4.20
C GLY A 227 1.60 -17.31 4.13
N ARG A 228 2.77 -16.99 3.56
CA ARG A 228 3.89 -17.89 3.31
C ARG A 228 3.48 -19.07 2.42
N LEU A 229 2.54 -18.81 1.52
CA LEU A 229 1.96 -19.85 0.68
C LEU A 229 2.92 -20.32 -0.40
N THR A 230 2.85 -21.62 -0.64
CA THR A 230 3.46 -22.30 -1.79
C THR A 230 2.36 -22.81 -2.72
N PRO A 231 2.64 -23.03 -4.02
CA PRO A 231 1.63 -23.52 -4.96
C PRO A 231 0.97 -24.84 -4.54
N GLN A 232 1.70 -25.68 -3.80
CA GLN A 232 1.24 -27.00 -3.34
C GLN A 232 0.19 -26.90 -2.23
N GLN A 233 0.19 -25.81 -1.45
CA GLN A 233 -0.73 -25.62 -0.33
C GLN A 233 -2.10 -25.06 -0.76
N VAL A 234 -2.26 -24.67 -2.02
CA VAL A 234 -3.52 -24.10 -2.53
C VAL A 234 -4.75 -24.99 -2.25
N PRO A 235 -4.71 -26.33 -2.45
CA PRO A 235 -5.85 -27.20 -2.15
C PRO A 235 -6.21 -27.21 -0.65
N GLU A 236 -5.22 -27.23 0.23
CA GLU A 236 -5.40 -27.23 1.68
C GLU A 236 -6.03 -25.92 2.16
N VAL A 237 -5.57 -24.78 1.62
CA VAL A 237 -6.11 -23.45 1.95
C VAL A 237 -7.59 -23.32 1.58
N LEU A 238 -7.99 -23.84 0.41
CA LEU A 238 -9.40 -23.82 0.00
C LEU A 238 -10.27 -24.72 0.89
N ALA A 239 -9.75 -25.90 1.26
CA ALA A 239 -10.46 -26.83 2.16
C ALA A 239 -10.60 -26.24 3.57
N ASP A 240 -9.51 -25.73 4.15
CA ASP A 240 -9.47 -25.08 5.47
C ASP A 240 -10.48 -23.94 5.56
N PHE A 241 -10.54 -23.08 4.53
CA PHE A 241 -11.52 -22.00 4.47
C PHE A 241 -12.96 -22.52 4.49
N LEU A 242 -13.28 -23.51 3.66
CA LEU A 242 -14.62 -24.07 3.57
C LEU A 242 -15.02 -24.78 4.87
N ASP A 243 -14.11 -25.52 5.50
CA ASP A 243 -14.35 -26.19 6.77
C ASP A 243 -14.58 -25.18 7.90
N HIS A 244 -13.81 -24.08 7.93
CA HIS A 244 -14.04 -22.98 8.86
C HIS A 244 -15.41 -22.30 8.66
N GLN A 245 -15.89 -22.17 7.41
CA GLN A 245 -17.23 -21.65 7.12
C GLN A 245 -18.34 -22.62 7.54
N ARG A 246 -18.13 -23.93 7.34
CA ARG A 246 -19.10 -24.99 7.71
C ARG A 246 -19.21 -25.16 9.22
N ASN A 247 -18.11 -25.04 9.94
CA ASN A 247 -18.06 -25.05 11.41
C ASN A 247 -18.45 -23.70 12.03
N GLY A 248 -19.18 -22.86 11.28
CA GLY A 248 -19.38 -21.44 11.53
C GLY A 248 -19.57 -21.04 12.99
N GLN A 249 -18.80 -20.03 13.40
CA GLN A 249 -18.99 -19.20 14.59
C GLN A 249 -19.20 -20.01 15.89
N ALA A 250 -18.19 -20.77 16.32
CA ALA A 250 -18.06 -21.06 17.75
C ALA A 250 -18.08 -19.72 18.50
N ALA A 251 -19.02 -19.61 19.44
CA ALA A 251 -19.43 -18.39 20.12
C ALA A 251 -18.25 -17.46 20.45
N ALA A 252 -18.38 -16.17 20.09
CA ALA A 252 -17.51 -15.14 20.62
C ALA A 252 -17.51 -15.26 22.14
N ALA A 253 -16.40 -15.75 22.70
CA ALA A 253 -16.25 -15.93 24.13
C ALA A 253 -16.55 -14.60 24.81
N ARG A 254 -17.52 -14.60 25.74
CA ARG A 254 -17.81 -13.44 26.58
C ARG A 254 -16.48 -12.94 27.16
N PRO A 255 -16.15 -11.64 27.05
CA PRO A 255 -14.93 -11.12 27.64
C PRO A 255 -14.91 -11.51 29.13
N ALA A 256 -13.83 -12.18 29.55
CA ALA A 256 -13.68 -12.56 30.94
C ALA A 256 -13.82 -11.31 31.81
N ALA A 257 -14.61 -11.40 32.89
CA ALA A 257 -14.83 -10.27 33.79
C ALA A 257 -13.46 -9.73 34.25
N ARG A 258 -13.24 -8.42 34.07
CA ARG A 258 -12.01 -7.77 34.52
C ARG A 258 -11.87 -8.02 36.03
N PRO A 259 -10.78 -8.64 36.50
CA PRO A 259 -10.58 -8.79 37.94
C PRO A 259 -10.40 -7.40 38.57
N ASP A 260 -11.04 -7.14 39.72
CA ASP A 260 -10.98 -5.84 40.43
C ASP A 260 -9.55 -5.35 40.73
N ARG A 261 -8.60 -6.29 40.84
CA ARG A 261 -7.16 -6.03 40.92
C ARG A 261 -6.41 -7.07 40.08
N PRO A 262 -6.05 -6.77 38.81
CA PRO A 262 -5.17 -7.65 38.05
C PRO A 262 -3.78 -7.67 38.68
N ALA A 263 -3.11 -8.82 38.70
CA ALA A 263 -1.71 -8.95 39.11
C ALA A 263 -0.73 -8.68 37.96
N ALA A 264 -1.22 -8.78 36.72
CA ALA A 264 -0.45 -8.48 35.51
C ALA A 264 -1.36 -8.13 34.34
N GLU A 265 -0.75 -7.55 33.31
CA GLU A 265 -1.33 -7.28 32.00
C GLU A 265 -0.70 -8.23 30.96
N ILE A 266 -1.52 -8.87 30.13
CA ILE A 266 -1.08 -9.66 28.99
C ILE A 266 -1.37 -8.84 27.73
N ARG A 267 -0.32 -8.29 27.13
CA ARG A 267 -0.41 -7.47 25.91
C ARG A 267 -0.27 -8.34 24.67
N ILE A 268 -1.13 -8.08 23.70
CA ILE A 268 -1.06 -8.72 22.38
C ILE A 268 -1.44 -7.72 21.28
N GLY A 269 -0.62 -7.66 20.24
CA GLY A 269 -0.86 -6.80 19.08
C GLY A 269 -2.02 -7.34 18.24
N LEU A 270 -3.06 -6.53 18.04
CA LEU A 270 -4.20 -6.86 17.18
C LEU A 270 -4.40 -5.81 16.07
N GLY A 271 -3.29 -5.33 15.51
CA GLY A 271 -3.30 -4.67 14.20
C GLY A 271 -3.41 -5.70 13.07
N SER A 272 -3.75 -5.26 11.87
CA SER A 272 -4.03 -6.14 10.72
C SER A 272 -2.88 -7.10 10.39
N CYS A 273 -1.62 -6.63 10.42
CA CYS A 273 -0.44 -7.49 10.25
C CYS A 273 -0.33 -8.59 11.33
N CYS A 274 -0.63 -8.26 12.58
CA CYS A 274 -0.49 -9.20 13.69
C CYS A 274 -1.60 -10.27 13.62
N VAL A 275 -2.83 -9.84 13.32
CA VAL A 275 -3.97 -10.76 13.15
C VAL A 275 -3.71 -11.72 11.98
N ALA A 276 -3.20 -11.23 10.86
CA ALA A 276 -2.83 -12.07 9.72
C ALA A 276 -1.75 -13.11 10.04
N GLN A 277 -0.90 -12.86 11.05
CA GLN A 277 0.11 -13.79 11.54
C GLN A 277 -0.41 -14.77 12.61
N GLY A 278 -1.68 -14.67 13.00
CA GLY A 278 -2.30 -15.58 13.97
C GLY A 278 -2.59 -14.97 15.34
N SER A 279 -2.25 -13.70 15.60
CA SER A 279 -2.47 -13.07 16.92
C SER A 279 -3.95 -13.07 17.35
N GLY A 280 -4.89 -13.11 16.40
CA GLY A 280 -6.32 -13.22 16.71
C GLY A 280 -6.67 -14.55 17.39
N LYS A 281 -6.14 -15.67 16.86
CA LYS A 281 -6.35 -17.02 17.44
C LYS A 281 -5.70 -17.11 18.82
N VAL A 282 -4.49 -16.58 18.97
CA VAL A 282 -3.77 -16.52 20.26
C VAL A 282 -4.54 -15.67 21.28
N HIS A 283 -5.07 -14.51 20.90
CA HIS A 283 -5.89 -13.68 21.79
C HIS A 283 -7.14 -14.41 22.29
N GLN A 284 -7.82 -15.15 21.41
CA GLN A 284 -8.97 -15.97 21.79
C GLN A 284 -8.56 -17.06 22.81
N ALA A 285 -7.50 -17.82 22.50
CA ALA A 285 -6.99 -18.85 23.41
C ALA A 285 -6.56 -18.27 24.77
N ILE A 286 -5.98 -17.07 24.82
CA ILE A 286 -5.65 -16.39 26.09
C ILE A 286 -6.92 -16.13 26.88
N GLY A 287 -7.97 -15.60 26.23
CA GLY A 287 -9.26 -15.34 26.88
C GLY A 287 -9.90 -16.60 27.47
N GLU A 288 -9.91 -17.70 26.71
CA GLU A 288 -10.45 -19.01 27.13
C GLU A 288 -9.67 -19.56 28.34
N VAL A 289 -8.34 -19.57 28.27
CA VAL A 289 -7.48 -20.06 29.37
C VAL A 289 -7.63 -19.20 30.62
N LEU A 290 -7.74 -17.87 30.51
CA LEU A 290 -7.95 -17.00 31.67
C LEU A 290 -9.31 -17.26 32.33
N ALA A 291 -10.37 -17.48 31.53
CA ALA A 291 -11.69 -17.81 32.03
C ALA A 291 -11.71 -19.17 32.75
N GLU A 292 -11.06 -20.18 32.18
CA GLU A 292 -10.93 -21.52 32.77
C GLU A 292 -10.14 -21.50 34.07
N THR A 293 -8.97 -20.84 34.07
CA THR A 293 -8.01 -20.91 35.18
C THR A 293 -8.34 -19.94 36.31
N GLY A 294 -9.02 -18.83 36.02
CA GLY A 294 -9.25 -17.73 36.97
C GLY A 294 -7.94 -16.99 37.34
N ALA A 295 -6.96 -17.01 36.44
CA ALA A 295 -5.70 -16.29 36.62
C ALA A 295 -5.95 -14.78 36.77
N PRO A 296 -5.26 -14.09 37.70
CA PRO A 296 -5.46 -12.66 37.95
C PRO A 296 -4.73 -11.80 36.90
N ALA A 297 -5.09 -11.94 35.63
CA ALA A 297 -4.49 -11.16 34.55
C ALA A 297 -5.58 -10.52 33.68
N VAL A 298 -5.26 -9.37 33.09
CA VAL A 298 -6.11 -8.71 32.10
C VAL A 298 -5.46 -8.80 30.73
N VAL A 299 -6.22 -9.19 29.71
CA VAL A 299 -5.74 -9.11 28.33
C VAL A 299 -5.91 -7.69 27.86
N LYS A 300 -4.82 -7.09 27.40
CA LYS A 300 -4.82 -5.79 26.76
C LYS A 300 -4.45 -5.94 25.30
N ARG A 301 -5.28 -5.34 24.48
CA ARG A 301 -5.00 -5.22 23.07
C ARG A 301 -4.10 -4.01 22.86
N VAL A 302 -2.95 -4.21 22.21
CA VAL A 302 -2.03 -3.12 21.89
C VAL A 302 -1.95 -2.88 20.38
N GLY A 303 -1.38 -1.73 20.02
CA GLY A 303 -1.06 -1.38 18.63
C GLY A 303 -0.03 -2.30 17.96
N CYS A 304 0.54 -1.84 16.86
CA CYS A 304 1.66 -2.52 16.22
C CYS A 304 2.82 -2.72 17.20
N VAL A 305 3.51 -3.85 17.09
CA VAL A 305 4.69 -4.21 17.88
C VAL A 305 6.02 -4.05 17.10
N GLY A 306 5.94 -3.69 15.81
CA GLY A 306 7.07 -3.48 14.89
C GLY A 306 7.79 -4.75 14.41
N MET A 307 7.97 -5.74 15.29
CA MET A 307 8.67 -7.00 15.03
C MET A 307 7.78 -8.04 14.32
N CYS A 308 7.29 -7.71 13.13
CA CYS A 308 6.37 -8.57 12.37
C CYS A 308 6.96 -9.97 12.02
N HIS A 309 8.27 -10.16 12.07
CA HIS A 309 8.92 -11.46 11.86
C HIS A 309 8.87 -12.38 13.10
N GLN A 310 8.47 -11.84 14.26
CA GLN A 310 8.32 -12.54 15.54
C GLN A 310 6.86 -12.66 16.01
N THR A 311 5.90 -12.12 15.26
CA THR A 311 4.47 -12.24 15.61
C THR A 311 3.94 -13.64 15.30
N PRO A 312 2.98 -14.19 16.09
CA PRO A 312 2.29 -13.57 17.22
C PRO A 312 3.19 -13.29 18.42
N LEU A 313 3.12 -12.07 18.95
CA LEU A 313 3.95 -11.59 20.05
C LEU A 313 3.06 -11.35 21.27
N VAL A 314 3.38 -12.00 22.39
CA VAL A 314 2.68 -11.86 23.66
C VAL A 314 3.64 -11.30 24.69
N GLU A 315 3.28 -10.19 25.33
CA GLU A 315 4.06 -9.61 26.43
C GLU A 315 3.27 -9.74 27.74
N ILE A 316 3.88 -10.36 28.75
CA ILE A 316 3.32 -10.41 30.11
C ILE A 316 4.01 -9.33 30.93
N VAL A 317 3.25 -8.39 31.45
CA VAL A 317 3.70 -7.25 32.25
C VAL A 317 3.16 -7.40 33.68
N PRO A 318 3.96 -7.94 34.61
CA PRO A 318 3.60 -7.97 36.03
C PRO A 318 3.51 -6.55 36.60
N LEU A 319 2.67 -6.34 37.61
CA LEU A 319 2.62 -5.04 38.31
C LEU A 319 3.90 -4.72 39.09
N ASP A 320 4.65 -5.74 39.50
CA ASP A 320 5.81 -5.66 40.40
C ASP A 320 7.08 -6.31 39.83
N GLY A 321 7.18 -6.49 38.51
CA GLY A 321 8.30 -7.20 37.88
C GLY A 321 8.62 -6.71 36.47
N SER A 322 9.68 -7.29 35.89
CA SER A 322 10.08 -6.99 34.52
C SER A 322 9.13 -7.67 33.50
N PRO A 323 8.77 -6.99 32.40
CA PRO A 323 8.03 -7.60 31.30
C PRO A 323 8.73 -8.84 30.76
N ARG A 324 7.93 -9.81 30.27
CA ARG A 324 8.43 -11.01 29.59
C ARG A 324 7.77 -11.13 28.22
N LEU A 325 8.59 -11.33 27.20
CA LEU A 325 8.15 -11.38 25.81
C LEU A 325 8.20 -12.81 25.27
N PHE A 326 7.14 -13.22 24.58
CA PHE A 326 7.01 -14.51 23.93
C PHE A 326 6.70 -14.29 22.45
N ALA A 327 7.51 -14.85 21.56
CA ALA A 327 7.40 -14.70 20.12
C ALA A 327 6.93 -15.98 19.43
N LYS A 328 6.28 -15.80 18.28
CA LYS A 328 5.72 -16.87 17.45
C LYS A 328 4.86 -17.84 18.27
N VAL A 329 4.09 -17.28 19.21
CA VAL A 329 3.23 -18.06 20.11
C VAL A 329 2.13 -18.72 19.29
N ASP A 330 1.97 -20.03 19.46
CA ASP A 330 0.84 -20.77 18.92
C ASP A 330 -0.33 -20.78 19.93
N PRO A 331 -1.61 -20.84 19.50
CA PRO A 331 -2.74 -21.04 20.41
C PRO A 331 -2.55 -22.17 21.42
N ASP A 332 -1.90 -23.28 21.05
CA ASP A 332 -1.70 -24.43 21.94
C ASP A 332 -0.70 -24.14 23.08
N ASP A 333 0.26 -23.23 22.87
CA ASP A 333 1.26 -22.84 23.88
C ASP A 333 0.68 -21.94 24.98
N VAL A 334 -0.44 -21.27 24.69
CA VAL A 334 -1.02 -20.24 25.57
C VAL A 334 -1.29 -20.77 26.97
N ARG A 335 -1.83 -21.98 27.07
CA ARG A 335 -2.15 -22.61 28.36
C ARG A 335 -0.90 -22.78 29.21
N ALA A 336 0.20 -23.25 28.62
CA ALA A 336 1.46 -23.43 29.32
C ALA A 336 2.03 -22.08 29.78
N ILE A 337 2.00 -21.06 28.91
CA ILE A 337 2.48 -19.71 29.21
C ILE A 337 1.70 -19.10 30.39
N VAL A 338 0.37 -19.12 30.36
CA VAL A 338 -0.47 -18.54 31.42
C VAL A 338 -0.25 -19.28 32.74
N LEU A 339 -0.25 -20.61 32.74
CA LEU A 339 -0.13 -21.41 33.97
C LEU A 339 1.25 -21.36 34.64
N LYS A 340 2.32 -20.99 33.90
CA LYS A 340 3.65 -20.77 34.47
C LYS A 340 3.76 -19.44 35.21
N HIS A 341 3.06 -18.41 34.74
CA HIS A 341 3.14 -17.05 35.30
C HIS A 341 2.06 -16.76 36.34
N PHE A 342 0.90 -17.42 36.23
CA PHE A 342 -0.24 -17.19 37.12
C PHE A 342 -0.64 -18.49 37.85
N LYS A 343 -0.63 -18.45 39.19
CA LYS A 343 -1.19 -19.55 39.99
C LYS A 343 -2.73 -19.44 40.00
N PRO A 344 -3.49 -20.53 39.75
CA PRO A 344 -4.96 -20.48 39.78
C PRO A 344 -5.49 -20.10 41.17
N ARG A 345 -6.63 -19.41 41.19
CA ARG A 345 -7.39 -19.09 42.42
C ARG A 345 -8.29 -20.27 42.83
N GLY A 346 -8.29 -20.59 44.13
CA GLY A 346 -9.14 -21.63 44.74
C GLY A 346 -8.43 -22.98 44.98
N LEU A 347 -8.61 -23.54 46.18
CA LEU A 347 -7.97 -24.80 46.63
C LEU A 347 -8.32 -25.99 45.72
N TRP A 348 -9.60 -26.11 45.35
CA TRP A 348 -10.11 -27.16 44.46
C TRP A 348 -9.55 -27.10 43.03
N ARG A 349 -9.37 -25.89 42.47
CA ARG A 349 -8.78 -25.71 41.14
C ARG A 349 -7.30 -26.06 41.12
N ARG A 350 -6.57 -25.79 42.21
CA ARG A 350 -5.16 -26.19 42.38
C ARG A 350 -5.00 -27.71 42.47
N ILE A 351 -5.88 -28.39 43.20
CA ILE A 351 -5.88 -29.86 43.32
C ILE A 351 -6.19 -30.51 41.96
N ARG A 352 -7.19 -30.02 41.23
CA ARG A 352 -7.53 -30.51 39.88
C ARG A 352 -6.40 -30.29 38.87
N GLN A 353 -5.70 -29.16 38.95
CA GLN A 353 -4.53 -28.91 38.11
C GLN A 353 -3.35 -29.82 38.47
N ALA A 354 -3.12 -30.10 39.75
CA ALA A 354 -2.08 -31.04 40.17
C ALA A 354 -2.38 -32.46 39.67
N ALA A 355 -3.64 -32.89 39.71
CA ALA A 355 -4.09 -34.15 39.14
C ALA A 355 -3.92 -34.19 37.61
N ASN A 356 -4.30 -33.13 36.89
CA ASN A 356 -4.12 -33.04 35.44
C ASN A 356 -2.64 -33.01 35.04
N ARG A 357 -1.78 -32.27 35.75
CA ARG A 357 -0.33 -32.28 35.49
C ARG A 357 0.29 -33.65 35.73
N TRP A 358 -0.20 -34.37 36.74
CA TRP A 358 0.26 -35.73 37.02
C TRP A 358 -0.21 -36.72 35.94
N LEU A 359 -1.44 -36.55 35.44
CA LEU A 359 -1.98 -37.32 34.31
C LEU A 359 -1.25 -37.01 32.99
N ASP A 360 -1.01 -35.74 32.67
CA ASP A 360 -0.26 -35.32 31.47
C ASP A 360 1.19 -35.85 31.54
N ALA A 361 1.83 -35.79 32.71
CA ALA A 361 3.17 -36.36 32.92
C ALA A 361 3.23 -37.89 32.79
N LEU A 362 2.09 -38.58 32.92
CA LEU A 362 1.97 -40.03 32.73
C LEU A 362 1.62 -40.43 31.28
N LEU A 363 1.10 -39.49 30.47
CA LEU A 363 0.58 -39.76 29.13
C LEU A 363 1.44 -39.18 28.00
N THR A 364 2.32 -38.21 28.27
CA THR A 364 3.16 -37.58 27.23
C THR A 364 4.65 -37.59 27.59
N ASP A 365 5.41 -38.45 26.93
CA ASP A 365 6.89 -38.44 26.88
C ASP A 365 7.41 -37.41 25.85
N GLU A 366 6.94 -36.17 25.91
CA GLU A 366 7.52 -35.04 25.15
C GLU A 366 8.10 -33.99 26.09
N THR A 367 9.26 -34.31 26.68
CA THR A 367 10.04 -33.35 27.46
C THR A 367 10.83 -32.41 26.55
N GLY A 368 10.21 -31.31 26.14
CA GLY A 368 10.89 -30.07 25.81
C GLY A 368 10.04 -28.90 26.29
N ASP A 369 10.55 -28.06 27.21
CA ASP A 369 9.81 -26.89 27.73
C ASP A 369 9.40 -25.99 26.55
N PRO A 370 8.11 -25.97 26.13
CA PRO A 370 7.67 -25.16 24.98
C PRO A 370 8.00 -23.68 25.23
N ILE A 371 8.00 -23.27 26.49
CA ILE A 371 8.15 -21.88 26.91
C ILE A 371 9.59 -21.40 26.73
N ALA A 372 10.59 -22.27 26.85
CA ALA A 372 11.99 -21.92 26.55
C ALA A 372 12.22 -21.66 25.05
N ARG A 373 11.37 -22.21 24.17
CA ARG A 373 11.46 -22.03 22.72
C ARG A 373 10.92 -20.68 22.25
N HIS A 374 9.95 -20.11 22.98
CA HIS A 374 9.25 -18.88 22.60
C HIS A 374 9.66 -17.64 23.38
N ALA A 375 10.24 -17.80 24.58
CA ALA A 375 10.72 -16.67 25.37
C ALA A 375 11.85 -15.95 24.63
N ILE A 376 11.70 -14.64 24.46
CA ILE A 376 12.71 -13.77 23.87
C ILE A 376 13.08 -12.72 24.91
N ASP A 377 14.38 -12.50 25.10
CA ASP A 377 14.89 -11.38 25.87
C ASP A 377 15.10 -10.18 24.93
N VAL A 378 14.70 -8.98 25.36
CA VAL A 378 15.02 -7.74 24.64
C VAL A 378 16.53 -7.56 24.48
N ARG A 379 17.31 -8.16 25.39
CA ARG A 379 18.78 -8.20 25.37
C ARG A 379 19.35 -9.20 24.37
N ASP A 380 18.55 -10.10 23.79
CA ASP A 380 19.03 -11.04 22.79
C ASP A 380 19.66 -10.27 21.61
N PRO A 381 20.86 -10.63 21.14
CA PRO A 381 21.57 -9.88 20.10
C PRO A 381 20.73 -9.60 18.83
N PRO A 382 19.92 -10.55 18.32
CA PRO A 382 19.05 -10.28 17.17
C PRO A 382 17.94 -9.25 17.43
N VAL A 383 17.44 -9.17 18.66
CA VAL A 383 16.39 -8.24 19.09
C VAL A 383 16.98 -6.87 19.37
N CYS A 384 18.12 -6.82 20.08
CA CYS A 384 18.93 -5.61 20.26
C CYS A 384 19.29 -4.97 18.92
N ALA A 385 19.73 -5.76 17.94
CA ALA A 385 20.10 -5.24 16.63
C ALA A 385 18.88 -4.72 15.84
N PHE A 386 17.69 -5.31 16.01
CA PHE A 386 16.48 -4.81 15.37
C PHE A 386 15.97 -3.50 16.01
N LEU A 387 16.01 -3.40 17.35
CA LEU A 387 15.43 -2.29 18.10
C LEU A 387 16.41 -1.13 18.36
N GLY A 388 17.70 -1.42 18.50
CA GLY A 388 18.67 -0.52 19.11
C GLY A 388 18.95 0.77 18.33
N ARG A 389 18.91 0.72 16.98
CA ARG A 389 19.09 1.91 16.12
C ARG A 389 17.80 2.70 15.92
N GLN A 390 16.65 2.19 16.37
CA GLN A 390 15.39 2.85 16.14
C GLN A 390 15.22 4.08 17.05
N LYS A 391 14.59 5.13 16.53
CA LYS A 391 14.14 6.29 17.29
C LYS A 391 12.66 6.47 17.03
N ARG A 392 11.85 6.10 18.02
CA ARG A 392 10.38 6.06 17.91
C ARG A 392 9.79 7.42 18.26
N ILE A 393 9.43 8.20 17.24
CA ILE A 393 8.74 9.48 17.36
C ILE A 393 7.31 9.32 16.84
N ALA A 394 7.15 9.02 15.55
CA ALA A 394 5.85 8.72 14.94
C ALA A 394 5.19 7.50 15.61
N THR A 395 6.02 6.54 16.03
CA THR A 395 5.63 5.29 16.68
C THR A 395 5.92 5.22 18.18
N GLU A 396 6.05 6.37 18.86
CA GLU A 396 6.15 6.42 20.33
C GLU A 396 4.98 5.62 20.97
N SER A 397 5.29 4.79 21.98
CA SER A 397 4.39 3.82 22.63
C SER A 397 3.95 2.61 21.78
N CYS A 398 4.70 2.28 20.72
CA CYS A 398 4.55 1.06 19.93
C CYS A 398 4.58 -0.20 20.80
N GLY A 399 3.51 -0.99 20.75
CA GLY A 399 3.32 -2.21 21.54
C GLY A 399 2.80 -1.99 22.96
N GLU A 400 2.52 -0.75 23.38
CA GLU A 400 2.20 -0.45 24.78
C GLU A 400 0.74 -0.02 25.01
N ILE A 401 0.18 0.83 24.14
CA ILE A 401 -1.13 1.47 24.33
C ILE A 401 -2.23 0.71 23.56
N ASP A 402 -3.45 0.63 24.13
CA ASP A 402 -4.64 0.26 23.36
C ASP A 402 -5.02 1.41 22.42
N PRO A 403 -5.02 1.21 21.09
CA PRO A 403 -5.29 2.27 20.13
C PRO A 403 -6.65 2.96 20.29
N THR A 404 -7.60 2.33 20.97
CA THR A 404 -8.96 2.84 21.18
C THR A 404 -9.18 3.44 22.57
N ASP A 405 -8.23 3.30 23.51
CA ASP A 405 -8.35 3.84 24.86
C ASP A 405 -7.87 5.29 24.93
N LEU A 406 -8.83 6.22 25.00
CA LEU A 406 -8.55 7.66 25.10
C LEU A 406 -7.86 8.02 26.42
N ASP A 407 -8.31 7.47 27.54
CA ASP A 407 -7.78 7.85 28.86
C ASP A 407 -6.36 7.33 29.05
N GLU A 408 -6.03 6.18 28.45
CA GLU A 408 -4.65 5.74 28.34
C GLU A 408 -3.79 6.68 27.50
N TYR A 409 -4.27 7.12 26.33
CA TYR A 409 -3.54 8.10 25.52
C TYR A 409 -3.26 9.39 26.30
N LEU A 410 -4.21 9.86 27.11
CA LEU A 410 -4.04 11.01 28.00
C LEU A 410 -2.98 10.80 29.08
N ARG A 411 -2.98 9.62 29.74
CA ARG A 411 -1.96 9.27 30.75
C ARG A 411 -0.54 9.28 30.18
N HIS A 412 -0.40 9.01 28.89
CA HIS A 412 0.87 9.08 28.16
C HIS A 412 1.16 10.47 27.55
N GLY A 413 0.48 11.52 28.01
CA GLY A 413 0.73 12.90 27.56
C GLY A 413 0.06 13.27 26.23
N GLY A 414 -0.90 12.45 25.76
CA GLY A 414 -1.73 12.77 24.60
C GLY A 414 -2.54 14.05 24.80
N PHE A 415 -2.75 14.81 23.73
CA PHE A 415 -3.44 16.12 23.71
C PHE A 415 -2.78 17.24 24.52
N ALA A 416 -1.63 17.01 25.15
CA ALA A 416 -0.87 18.06 25.83
C ALA A 416 -0.36 19.11 24.83
N ALA A 417 0.10 18.67 23.65
CA ALA A 417 0.55 19.58 22.60
C ALA A 417 -0.61 20.41 22.04
N LEU A 418 -1.74 19.76 21.75
CA LEU A 418 -2.92 20.49 21.28
C LEU A 418 -3.38 21.54 22.30
N ARG A 419 -3.43 21.19 23.59
CA ARG A 419 -3.81 22.13 24.66
C ARG A 419 -2.90 23.36 24.69
N ARG A 420 -1.58 23.16 24.60
CA ARG A 420 -0.60 24.25 24.49
C ARG A 420 -0.86 25.12 23.25
N CYS A 421 -1.03 24.50 22.08
CA CYS A 421 -1.31 25.21 20.83
C CYS A 421 -2.61 26.02 20.87
N LEU A 422 -3.64 25.54 21.56
CA LEU A 422 -4.92 26.24 21.66
C LEU A 422 -4.87 27.43 22.62
N ASN A 423 -4.15 27.29 23.74
CA ASN A 423 -4.21 28.25 24.84
C ASN A 423 -3.06 29.28 24.84
N GLU A 424 -1.89 28.91 24.30
CA GLU A 424 -0.66 29.69 24.48
C GLU A 424 -0.08 30.23 23.18
N LEU A 425 -0.41 29.62 22.03
CA LEU A 425 0.24 29.93 20.76
C LEU A 425 -0.73 30.54 19.74
N THR A 426 -0.24 31.53 19.00
CA THR A 426 -0.94 32.04 17.82
C THR A 426 -0.78 31.05 16.65
N PRO A 427 -1.70 31.07 15.66
CA PRO A 427 -1.56 30.25 14.45
C PRO A 427 -0.22 30.46 13.75
N GLU A 428 0.27 31.69 13.70
CA GLU A 428 1.56 32.06 13.11
C GLU A 428 2.73 31.47 13.89
N ALA A 429 2.70 31.49 15.24
CA ALA A 429 3.72 30.85 16.07
C ALA A 429 3.76 29.33 15.89
N ILE A 430 2.60 28.68 15.73
CA ILE A 430 2.52 27.24 15.42
C ILE A 430 3.22 26.94 14.08
N ILE A 431 2.98 27.78 13.06
CA ILE A 431 3.61 27.63 11.75
C ILE A 431 5.14 27.81 11.82
N GLU A 432 5.61 28.82 12.56
CA GLU A 432 7.04 29.07 12.73
C GLU A 432 7.75 27.94 13.50
N GLU A 433 7.13 27.37 14.53
CA GLU A 433 7.67 26.19 15.24
C GLU A 433 7.83 25.00 14.28
N VAL A 434 6.83 24.75 13.42
CA VAL A 434 6.92 23.67 12.42
C VAL A 434 7.98 23.97 11.36
N LYS A 435 8.16 25.22 10.94
CA LYS A 435 9.26 25.61 10.04
C LYS A 435 10.63 25.39 10.71
N ALA A 436 10.78 25.83 11.95
CA ALA A 436 12.01 25.68 12.73
C ALA A 436 12.38 24.21 12.95
N SER A 437 11.40 23.31 13.04
CA SER A 437 11.64 21.87 13.17
C SER A 437 12.29 21.23 11.93
N GLY A 438 12.20 21.88 10.77
CA GLY A 438 12.64 21.34 9.49
C GLY A 438 11.79 20.18 8.97
N LEU A 439 10.57 19.99 9.50
CA LEU A 439 9.69 18.88 9.09
C LEU A 439 9.34 18.97 7.59
N ARG A 440 9.72 17.94 6.85
CA ARG A 440 9.36 17.72 5.45
C ARG A 440 8.28 16.65 5.34
N GLY A 441 7.32 16.84 4.43
CA GLY A 441 6.19 15.94 4.24
C GLY A 441 6.64 14.49 3.99
N ARG A 442 6.05 13.56 4.73
CA ARG A 442 6.43 12.14 4.77
C ARG A 442 5.77 11.24 3.71
N GLY A 443 4.88 11.80 2.89
CA GLY A 443 4.28 11.12 1.74
C GLY A 443 5.19 10.99 0.51
N GLY A 444 6.51 11.16 0.64
CA GLY A 444 7.49 10.91 -0.42
C GLY A 444 8.12 12.14 -1.08
N ALA A 445 7.35 13.17 -1.41
CA ALA A 445 7.90 14.34 -2.12
C ALA A 445 8.80 15.24 -1.26
N GLY A 446 8.73 15.13 0.07
CA GLY A 446 9.60 15.89 0.98
C GLY A 446 9.40 17.41 0.96
N PHE A 447 8.21 17.92 0.60
CA PHE A 447 7.98 19.38 0.62
C PHE A 447 8.00 19.93 2.06
N PRO A 448 8.62 21.09 2.35
CA PRO A 448 8.65 21.67 3.68
C PRO A 448 7.25 21.96 4.25
N THR A 449 6.92 21.34 5.38
CA THR A 449 5.55 21.32 5.93
C THR A 449 5.11 22.71 6.40
N GLY A 450 5.97 23.41 7.15
CA GLY A 450 5.67 24.76 7.63
C GLY A 450 5.48 25.80 6.52
N ILE A 451 6.19 25.65 5.38
CA ILE A 451 5.96 26.50 4.19
C ILE A 451 4.58 26.21 3.59
N LYS A 452 4.18 24.93 3.51
CA LYS A 452 2.86 24.54 3.01
C LYS A 452 1.75 25.13 3.88
N TRP A 453 1.90 25.07 5.20
CA TRP A 453 0.93 25.61 6.14
C TRP A 453 0.82 27.13 6.03
N ALA A 454 1.96 27.83 5.93
CA ALA A 454 1.98 29.28 5.72
C ALA A 454 1.22 29.71 4.46
N ARG A 455 1.35 28.97 3.35
CA ARG A 455 0.61 29.26 2.11
C ARG A 455 -0.90 29.11 2.27
N VAL A 456 -1.36 28.03 2.91
CA VAL A 456 -2.80 27.81 3.16
C VAL A 456 -3.35 28.89 4.09
N ARG A 457 -2.60 29.24 5.14
CA ARG A 457 -2.97 30.31 6.08
C ARG A 457 -3.12 31.66 5.38
N ALA A 458 -2.17 32.02 4.51
CA ALA A 458 -2.14 33.28 3.79
C ALA A 458 -3.19 33.40 2.67
N ALA A 459 -3.83 32.30 2.26
CA ALA A 459 -4.85 32.34 1.22
C ALA A 459 -6.06 33.19 1.66
N PRO A 460 -6.61 34.06 0.78
CA PRO A 460 -7.55 35.12 1.15
C PRO A 460 -8.99 34.65 1.44
N ARG A 461 -9.23 33.33 1.50
CA ARG A 461 -10.57 32.77 1.73
C ARG A 461 -10.76 32.39 3.19
N GLU A 462 -11.97 32.64 3.69
CA GLU A 462 -12.35 32.34 5.07
C GLU A 462 -12.48 30.84 5.31
N ARG A 463 -13.15 30.12 4.40
CA ARG A 463 -13.33 28.68 4.53
C ARG A 463 -12.09 27.95 4.07
N LYS A 464 -11.58 27.05 4.91
CA LYS A 464 -10.39 26.23 4.63
C LYS A 464 -10.61 24.79 5.06
N PHE A 465 -9.91 23.89 4.37
CA PHE A 465 -9.98 22.45 4.63
C PHE A 465 -8.64 21.89 5.05
N ILE A 466 -8.69 20.82 5.83
CA ILE A 466 -7.55 19.98 6.13
C ILE A 466 -7.83 18.53 5.73
N ILE A 467 -6.86 17.86 5.13
CA ILE A 467 -7.01 16.48 4.67
C ILE A 467 -5.81 15.66 5.14
N CYS A 468 -6.12 14.57 5.82
CA CYS A 468 -5.17 13.49 6.05
C CYS A 468 -5.25 12.49 4.91
N ASN A 469 -4.19 12.45 4.10
CA ASN A 469 -4.03 11.48 3.04
C ASN A 469 -3.49 10.17 3.63
N GLY A 470 -4.41 9.22 3.80
CA GLY A 470 -4.15 7.82 4.17
C GLY A 470 -4.34 6.85 3.00
N ASP A 471 -4.22 7.32 1.75
CA ASP A 471 -4.22 6.49 0.55
C ASP A 471 -2.81 5.94 0.27
N GLU A 472 -2.31 5.11 1.18
CA GLU A 472 -1.02 4.45 1.07
C GLU A 472 -1.10 3.33 0.02
N GLY A 473 -1.04 3.70 -1.25
CA GLY A 473 -1.19 2.78 -2.39
C GLY A 473 0.08 1.99 -2.74
N ASP A 474 1.25 2.39 -2.24
CA ASP A 474 2.55 1.79 -2.60
C ASP A 474 2.62 0.31 -2.17
N PRO A 475 2.74 -0.65 -3.10
CA PRO A 475 3.04 -2.03 -2.78
C PRO A 475 4.35 -2.15 -2.00
N GLY A 476 4.30 -2.81 -0.84
CA GLY A 476 5.42 -2.88 0.08
C GLY A 476 5.35 -1.87 1.23
N ALA A 477 4.51 -0.84 1.16
CA ALA A 477 4.28 0.11 2.24
C ALA A 477 3.05 -0.28 3.09
N PHE A 478 3.15 -0.08 4.40
CA PHE A 478 2.07 -0.31 5.36
C PHE A 478 2.23 0.54 6.64
N MET A 479 3.03 1.61 6.58
CA MET A 479 3.33 2.47 7.71
C MET A 479 2.16 3.39 8.05
N ASP A 480 1.50 3.99 7.06
CA ASP A 480 0.35 4.88 7.30
C ASP A 480 -0.82 4.07 7.84
N ARG A 481 -1.07 2.89 7.27
CA ARG A 481 -2.04 1.95 7.84
C ARG A 481 -1.77 1.70 9.31
N MET A 482 -0.51 1.41 9.64
CA MET A 482 -0.11 1.07 10.98
C MET A 482 -0.31 2.25 11.95
N LEU A 483 0.03 3.47 11.53
CA LEU A 483 -0.20 4.68 12.32
C LEU A 483 -1.70 4.95 12.54
N LEU A 484 -2.53 4.81 11.51
CA LEU A 484 -3.98 4.97 11.63
C LEU A 484 -4.61 3.88 12.52
N GLU A 485 -4.13 2.63 12.41
CA GLU A 485 -4.62 1.52 13.22
C GLU A 485 -4.18 1.63 14.68
N SER A 486 -2.96 2.10 14.96
CA SER A 486 -2.36 1.96 16.29
C SER A 486 -2.27 3.26 17.08
N PHE A 487 -2.24 4.40 16.40
CA PHE A 487 -2.12 5.71 17.03
C PHE A 487 -3.16 6.72 16.50
N PRO A 488 -4.46 6.35 16.42
CA PRO A 488 -5.47 7.21 15.82
C PRO A 488 -5.56 8.58 16.51
N TYR A 489 -5.52 8.62 17.85
CA TYR A 489 -5.56 9.88 18.61
C TYR A 489 -4.36 10.80 18.33
N ARG A 490 -3.16 10.25 18.11
CA ARG A 490 -1.97 11.04 17.75
C ARG A 490 -2.11 11.72 16.39
N VAL A 491 -2.63 10.99 15.41
CA VAL A 491 -2.88 11.55 14.08
C VAL A 491 -3.95 12.64 14.15
N ILE A 492 -5.04 12.40 14.90
CA ILE A 492 -6.10 13.40 15.13
C ILE A 492 -5.55 14.65 15.85
N GLU A 493 -4.72 14.47 16.88
CA GLU A 493 -4.08 15.59 17.58
C GLU A 493 -3.21 16.43 16.64
N GLY A 494 -2.40 15.78 15.80
CA GLY A 494 -1.58 16.47 14.79
C GLY A 494 -2.40 17.22 13.76
N MET A 495 -3.52 16.64 13.31
CA MET A 495 -4.48 17.32 12.43
C MET A 495 -5.13 18.52 13.12
N ALA A 496 -5.51 18.41 14.39
CA ALA A 496 -6.13 19.51 15.11
C ALA A 496 -5.17 20.70 15.30
N ILE A 497 -3.91 20.44 15.60
CA ILE A 497 -2.85 21.49 15.68
C ILE A 497 -2.70 22.17 14.32
N ALA A 498 -2.60 21.39 13.24
CA ALA A 498 -2.48 21.91 11.89
C ALA A 498 -3.71 22.73 11.46
N ALA A 499 -4.90 22.27 11.83
CA ALA A 499 -6.16 22.95 11.54
C ALA A 499 -6.23 24.32 12.24
N LYS A 500 -5.84 24.40 13.52
CA LYS A 500 -5.70 25.67 14.25
C LYS A 500 -4.69 26.60 13.56
N ALA A 501 -3.55 26.06 13.12
CA ALA A 501 -2.49 26.82 12.46
C ALA A 501 -2.96 27.48 11.15
N VAL A 502 -3.73 26.76 10.32
CA VAL A 502 -4.17 27.28 9.01
C VAL A 502 -5.52 28.00 9.07
N GLY A 503 -6.30 27.77 10.13
CA GLY A 503 -7.68 28.25 10.28
C GLY A 503 -8.70 27.39 9.53
N ALA A 504 -8.52 26.07 9.53
CA ALA A 504 -9.48 25.13 8.94
C ALA A 504 -10.43 24.59 10.01
N GLU A 505 -11.73 24.62 9.75
CA GLU A 505 -12.76 24.10 10.68
C GLU A 505 -13.33 22.74 10.24
N GLN A 506 -12.99 22.31 9.02
CA GLN A 506 -13.44 21.05 8.43
C GLN A 506 -12.24 20.20 8.01
N GLY A 507 -12.18 18.98 8.54
CA GLY A 507 -11.12 18.04 8.24
C GLY A 507 -11.64 16.70 7.71
N ILE A 508 -10.88 16.10 6.80
CA ILE A 508 -11.24 14.83 6.16
C ILE A 508 -10.07 13.87 6.28
N PHE A 509 -10.32 12.68 6.81
CA PHE A 509 -9.46 11.53 6.61
C PHE A 509 -9.86 10.85 5.31
N TYR A 510 -9.00 10.89 4.30
CA TYR A 510 -9.16 10.09 3.09
C TYR A 510 -8.36 8.80 3.27
N ILE A 511 -9.04 7.71 3.61
CA ILE A 511 -8.43 6.42 3.92
C ILE A 511 -8.86 5.42 2.84
N ARG A 512 -7.91 4.65 2.30
CA ARG A 512 -8.24 3.63 1.30
C ARG A 512 -9.14 2.52 1.86
N ALA A 513 -10.08 2.02 1.06
CA ALA A 513 -11.04 1.00 1.49
C ALA A 513 -10.39 -0.34 1.90
N GLU A 514 -9.16 -0.61 1.45
CA GLU A 514 -8.41 -1.81 1.84
C GLU A 514 -7.95 -1.79 3.30
N TYR A 515 -8.15 -0.68 4.04
CA TYR A 515 -7.78 -0.52 5.45
C TYR A 515 -9.01 -0.46 6.39
N PRO A 516 -9.86 -1.50 6.44
CA PRO A 516 -11.12 -1.45 7.20
C PRO A 516 -10.90 -1.27 8.70
N LEU A 517 -9.84 -1.83 9.28
CA LEU A 517 -9.53 -1.66 10.70
C LEU A 517 -9.12 -0.22 11.03
N ALA A 518 -8.34 0.43 10.16
CA ALA A 518 -7.95 1.84 10.31
C ALA A 518 -9.19 2.74 10.28
N VAL A 519 -10.06 2.54 9.29
CA VAL A 519 -11.33 3.28 9.16
C VAL A 519 -12.18 3.15 10.42
N ARG A 520 -12.39 1.92 10.92
CA ARG A 520 -13.16 1.69 12.15
C ARG A 520 -12.57 2.40 13.37
N ARG A 521 -11.25 2.27 13.59
CA ARG A 521 -10.58 2.86 14.75
C ARG A 521 -10.56 4.39 14.70
N ILE A 522 -10.35 4.98 13.52
CA ILE A 522 -10.40 6.44 13.36
C ILE A 522 -11.82 6.96 13.58
N ARG A 523 -12.85 6.29 13.04
CA ARG A 523 -14.26 6.66 13.30
C ARG A 523 -14.60 6.60 14.79
N GLU A 524 -14.19 5.52 15.47
CA GLU A 524 -14.38 5.35 16.91
C GLU A 524 -13.65 6.46 17.71
N ALA A 525 -12.40 6.78 17.35
CA ALA A 525 -11.63 7.84 17.99
C ALA A 525 -12.26 9.22 17.79
N ILE A 526 -12.73 9.54 16.58
CA ILE A 526 -13.46 10.78 16.29
C ILE A 526 -14.73 10.84 17.14
N GLN A 527 -15.53 9.78 17.16
CA GLN A 527 -16.76 9.71 17.95
C GLN A 527 -16.50 9.98 19.43
N ARG A 528 -15.54 9.29 20.04
CA ARG A 528 -15.20 9.46 21.48
C ARG A 528 -14.74 10.89 21.79
N LEU A 529 -13.98 11.52 20.89
CA LEU A 529 -13.57 12.92 21.07
C LEU A 529 -14.74 13.89 20.91
N THR A 530 -15.66 13.65 19.98
CA THR A 530 -16.88 14.44 19.83
C THR A 530 -17.77 14.33 21.06
N GLU A 531 -17.98 13.12 21.60
CA GLU A 531 -18.76 12.89 22.82
C GLU A 531 -18.15 13.60 24.04
N ARG A 532 -16.82 13.72 24.10
CA ARG A 532 -16.09 14.47 25.15
C ARG A 532 -16.07 15.99 24.92
N GLY A 533 -16.59 16.48 23.80
CA GLY A 533 -16.52 17.91 23.41
C GLY A 533 -15.12 18.37 23.00
N TRP A 534 -14.27 17.45 22.55
CA TRP A 534 -12.90 17.74 22.10
C TRP A 534 -12.79 17.85 20.57
N LEU A 535 -13.87 17.55 19.86
CA LEU A 535 -14.13 17.90 18.47
C LEU A 535 -15.54 18.48 18.37
N GLY A 536 -15.79 19.32 17.37
CA GLY A 536 -17.06 20.02 17.18
C GLY A 536 -16.90 21.54 17.22
N ASP A 537 -17.82 22.21 17.91
CA ASP A 537 -17.95 23.68 17.86
C ASP A 537 -17.10 24.43 18.90
N SER A 538 -16.45 23.71 19.82
CA SER A 538 -15.50 24.28 20.79
C SER A 538 -14.51 23.21 21.23
N VAL A 539 -13.38 23.11 20.52
CA VAL A 539 -12.34 22.12 20.77
C VAL A 539 -11.72 22.38 22.15
N MET A 540 -11.89 21.44 23.08
CA MET A 540 -11.36 21.50 24.45
C MET A 540 -11.76 22.77 25.22
N GLY A 541 -12.94 23.34 24.92
CA GLY A 541 -13.43 24.58 25.54
C GLY A 541 -12.82 25.87 24.98
N SER A 542 -12.09 25.79 23.86
CA SER A 542 -11.54 26.98 23.17
C SER A 542 -12.54 27.62 22.19
N ASP A 543 -12.15 28.74 21.60
CA ASP A 543 -12.87 29.41 20.52
C ASP A 543 -12.79 28.67 19.17
N PHE A 544 -11.91 27.68 19.06
CA PHE A 544 -11.62 26.96 17.84
C PHE A 544 -12.61 25.83 17.58
N ARG A 545 -13.02 25.68 16.31
CA ARG A 545 -13.96 24.67 15.84
C ARG A 545 -13.25 23.70 14.93
N LEU A 546 -13.54 22.42 15.07
CA LEU A 546 -13.03 21.40 14.16
C LEU A 546 -13.97 20.20 14.08
N ARG A 547 -14.48 19.94 12.89
CA ARG A 547 -15.25 18.73 12.57
C ARG A 547 -14.41 17.84 11.68
N LEU A 548 -14.30 16.56 12.05
CA LEU A 548 -13.55 15.56 11.30
C LEU A 548 -14.49 14.48 10.77
N GLU A 549 -14.30 14.07 9.52
CA GLU A 549 -15.01 12.94 8.92
C GLU A 549 -14.04 11.97 8.24
N VAL A 550 -14.50 10.74 8.00
CA VAL A 550 -13.73 9.71 7.27
C VAL A 550 -14.40 9.43 5.94
N ARG A 551 -13.64 9.60 4.86
CA ARG A 551 -14.01 9.25 3.48
C ARG A 551 -13.17 8.07 3.03
N GLU A 552 -13.84 7.03 2.55
CA GLU A 552 -13.19 5.81 2.08
C GLU A 552 -12.90 5.93 0.58
N GLY A 553 -11.65 5.72 0.18
CA GLY A 553 -11.26 5.62 -1.23
C GLY A 553 -11.85 4.38 -1.91
N ALA A 554 -11.72 4.28 -3.24
CA ALA A 554 -12.26 3.16 -4.01
C ALA A 554 -11.19 2.35 -4.79
N GLY A 555 -9.97 2.27 -4.25
CA GLY A 555 -8.92 1.41 -4.80
C GLY A 555 -8.23 1.93 -6.07
N ALA A 556 -7.98 3.25 -6.15
CA ALA A 556 -7.19 3.85 -7.24
C ALA A 556 -5.89 4.44 -6.69
N PHE A 557 -4.74 3.85 -7.02
CA PHE A 557 -3.42 4.28 -6.53
C PHE A 557 -3.12 5.77 -6.80
N VAL A 558 -3.56 6.26 -7.95
CA VAL A 558 -3.34 7.67 -8.34
C VAL A 558 -4.02 8.66 -7.40
N CYS A 559 -5.02 8.24 -6.62
CA CYS A 559 -5.66 9.08 -5.60
C CYS A 559 -4.75 9.40 -4.42
N GLY A 560 -3.56 8.78 -4.30
CA GLY A 560 -2.51 9.25 -3.42
C GLY A 560 -1.91 10.59 -3.86
N GLU A 561 -2.06 10.97 -5.14
CA GLU A 561 -1.70 12.30 -5.64
C GLU A 561 -2.69 13.35 -5.14
N GLU A 562 -2.16 14.46 -4.63
CA GLU A 562 -2.94 15.46 -3.91
C GLU A 562 -4.19 15.95 -4.65
N THR A 563 -4.10 16.27 -5.95
CA THR A 563 -5.24 16.79 -6.71
C THR A 563 -6.18 15.70 -7.23
N ALA A 564 -5.68 14.48 -7.44
CA ALA A 564 -6.50 13.32 -7.72
C ALA A 564 -7.35 12.92 -6.51
N LEU A 565 -6.79 13.00 -5.30
CA LEU A 565 -7.51 12.83 -4.03
C LEU A 565 -8.70 13.79 -3.96
N LEU A 566 -8.46 15.08 -4.21
CA LEU A 566 -9.51 16.10 -4.21
C LEU A 566 -10.61 15.80 -5.24
N ALA A 567 -10.24 15.36 -6.44
CA ALA A 567 -11.22 14.96 -7.45
C ALA A 567 -12.05 13.76 -6.98
N SER A 568 -11.45 12.79 -6.27
CA SER A 568 -12.17 11.66 -5.67
C SER A 568 -13.18 12.12 -4.62
N LEU A 569 -12.78 13.01 -3.70
CA LEU A 569 -13.67 13.60 -2.69
C LEU A 569 -14.85 14.37 -3.29
N GLU A 570 -14.67 14.95 -4.46
CA GLU A 570 -15.72 15.64 -5.22
C GLU A 570 -16.61 14.69 -6.03
N GLY A 571 -16.45 13.37 -5.89
CA GLY A 571 -17.24 12.38 -6.62
C GLY A 571 -16.84 12.25 -8.10
N ARG A 572 -15.60 12.61 -8.44
CA ARG A 572 -15.08 12.54 -9.81
C ARG A 572 -14.04 11.43 -9.93
N ARG A 573 -13.64 11.16 -11.18
CA ARG A 573 -12.45 10.34 -11.48
C ARG A 573 -11.23 11.00 -10.85
N GLY A 574 -10.39 10.21 -10.19
CA GLY A 574 -9.16 10.64 -9.52
C GLY A 574 -8.06 11.06 -10.50
N MET A 575 -8.32 12.06 -11.33
CA MET A 575 -7.35 12.58 -12.30
C MET A 575 -6.64 13.81 -11.76
N PRO A 576 -5.29 13.84 -11.75
CA PRO A 576 -4.54 15.01 -11.36
C PRO A 576 -4.91 16.26 -12.18
N ARG A 577 -4.95 17.42 -11.50
CA ARG A 577 -5.18 18.73 -12.10
C ARG A 577 -3.85 19.34 -12.54
N LEU A 578 -3.90 20.18 -13.57
CA LEU A 578 -2.75 21.02 -13.94
C LEU A 578 -2.55 22.05 -12.82
N ARG A 579 -1.28 22.29 -12.46
CA ARG A 579 -0.88 23.27 -11.46
C ARG A 579 0.01 24.32 -12.15
N PRO A 580 -0.14 25.62 -11.86
CA PRO A 580 -1.09 26.24 -10.91
C PRO A 580 -2.56 26.23 -11.39
N PRO A 581 -3.54 26.48 -10.48
CA PRO A 581 -3.39 26.79 -9.05
C PRO A 581 -3.02 25.56 -8.20
N PHE A 582 -2.35 25.78 -7.08
CA PHE A 582 -2.03 24.71 -6.12
C PHE A 582 -3.19 24.49 -5.13
N PRO A 583 -3.33 23.29 -4.52
CA PRO A 583 -4.36 23.02 -3.51
C PRO A 583 -4.35 23.98 -2.32
N ALA A 584 -3.17 24.51 -1.98
CA ALA A 584 -3.04 25.50 -0.92
C ALA A 584 -3.73 26.84 -1.23
N GLU A 585 -4.01 27.13 -2.50
CA GLU A 585 -4.71 28.34 -2.97
C GLU A 585 -6.14 28.01 -3.36
N SER A 586 -6.33 26.92 -4.11
CA SER A 586 -7.63 26.44 -4.61
C SER A 586 -7.60 24.92 -4.69
N GLY A 587 -8.16 24.27 -3.66
CA GLY A 587 -8.16 22.83 -3.48
C GLY A 587 -9.57 22.23 -3.55
N LEU A 588 -10.00 21.61 -2.45
CA LEU A 588 -11.31 20.99 -2.32
C LEU A 588 -12.40 22.04 -2.51
N TRP A 589 -13.29 21.83 -3.49
CA TRP A 589 -14.35 22.77 -3.83
C TRP A 589 -13.87 24.21 -4.08
N ASN A 590 -12.64 24.35 -4.61
CA ASN A 590 -11.96 25.62 -4.88
C ASN A 590 -11.62 26.46 -3.62
N GLU A 591 -11.63 25.85 -2.44
CA GLU A 591 -11.20 26.48 -1.19
C GLU A 591 -9.76 26.08 -0.84
N PRO A 592 -8.98 26.93 -0.15
CA PRO A 592 -7.63 26.60 0.30
C PRO A 592 -7.64 25.33 1.14
N THR A 593 -6.83 24.36 0.73
CA THR A 593 -6.86 23.01 1.32
C THR A 593 -5.45 22.57 1.68
N LEU A 594 -5.26 22.23 2.96
CA LEU A 594 -4.05 21.62 3.45
C LEU A 594 -4.15 20.10 3.36
N VAL A 595 -3.37 19.48 2.45
CA VAL A 595 -3.23 18.01 2.43
C VAL A 595 -1.87 17.61 3.00
N ASN A 596 -1.84 16.82 4.07
CA ASN A 596 -0.63 16.15 4.52
C ASN A 596 -0.86 14.63 4.71
N ASN A 597 0.23 13.88 4.65
CA ASN A 597 0.27 12.43 4.87
C ASN A 597 0.13 12.10 6.38
N VAL A 598 -0.34 10.88 6.69
CA VAL A 598 -0.55 10.39 8.07
C VAL A 598 0.70 10.55 8.94
N GLU A 599 1.87 10.04 8.49
CA GLU A 599 3.12 10.13 9.24
C GLU A 599 3.50 11.60 9.53
N THR A 600 3.22 12.51 8.59
CA THR A 600 3.48 13.94 8.80
C THR A 600 2.69 14.49 9.97
N TYR A 601 1.39 14.18 10.07
CA TYR A 601 0.57 14.59 11.22
C TYR A 601 1.01 13.91 12.50
N SER A 602 1.42 12.64 12.45
CA SER A 602 1.83 11.89 13.64
C SER A 602 3.05 12.50 14.35
N LEU A 603 3.93 13.19 13.61
CA LEU A 603 5.12 13.85 14.15
C LEU A 603 4.81 15.19 14.83
N VAL A 604 3.70 15.85 14.47
CA VAL A 604 3.37 17.21 14.93
C VAL A 604 3.23 17.29 16.46
N PRO A 605 2.45 16.42 17.15
CA PRO A 605 2.32 16.51 18.60
C PRO A 605 3.66 16.40 19.33
N TRP A 606 4.57 15.53 18.84
CA TRP A 606 5.87 15.34 19.45
C TRP A 606 6.74 16.61 19.37
N ILE A 607 6.71 17.32 18.23
CA ILE A 607 7.41 18.60 18.05
C ILE A 607 6.97 19.61 19.10
N PHE A 608 5.66 19.73 19.36
CA PHE A 608 5.16 20.71 20.33
C PHE A 608 5.37 20.30 21.80
N ARG A 609 5.60 19.01 22.09
CA ARG A 609 5.98 18.56 23.44
C ARG A 609 7.48 18.72 23.72
N HIS A 610 8.34 18.54 22.72
CA HIS A 610 9.80 18.48 22.91
C HIS A 610 10.55 19.69 22.31
N GLY A 611 9.88 20.52 21.52
CA GLY A 611 10.44 21.66 20.82
C GLY A 611 10.99 21.34 19.42
N ALA A 612 10.91 22.31 18.52
CA ALA A 612 11.42 22.23 17.15
C ALA A 612 12.90 21.80 17.07
N ALA A 613 13.75 22.33 17.96
CA ALA A 613 15.18 22.02 17.99
C ALA A 613 15.46 20.54 18.24
N ALA A 614 14.63 19.85 19.03
CA ALA A 614 14.80 18.43 19.33
C ALA A 614 14.59 17.55 18.09
N LEU A 615 13.64 17.91 17.21
CA LEU A 615 13.47 17.21 15.92
C LEU A 615 14.59 17.57 14.96
N ALA A 616 14.97 18.85 14.88
CA ALA A 616 16.00 19.35 13.97
C ALA A 616 17.42 18.83 14.29
N ALA A 617 17.65 18.42 15.54
CA ALA A 617 18.88 17.76 15.99
C ALA A 617 19.00 16.31 15.48
N LEU A 618 17.91 15.71 15.00
CA LEU A 618 17.90 14.38 14.41
C LEU A 618 17.90 14.49 12.88
N GLY A 619 18.53 13.53 12.22
CA GLY A 619 18.58 13.46 10.76
C GLY A 619 19.83 14.11 10.16
N THR A 620 19.76 14.46 8.87
CA THR A 620 20.84 15.15 8.16
C THR A 620 20.65 16.68 8.19
N GLU A 621 21.49 17.44 7.50
CA GLU A 621 21.33 18.90 7.40
C GLU A 621 19.98 19.28 6.75
N THR A 622 19.61 18.61 5.67
CA THR A 622 18.44 18.91 4.84
C THR A 622 17.23 18.01 5.10
N SER A 623 17.43 16.87 5.78
CA SER A 623 16.39 15.89 6.09
C SER A 623 16.32 15.66 7.59
N LYS A 624 15.50 16.46 8.29
CA LYS A 624 15.36 16.42 9.75
C LYS A 624 14.42 15.32 10.23
N GLY A 625 14.61 14.89 11.48
CA GLY A 625 13.75 13.94 12.20
C GLY A 625 13.96 12.48 11.81
N THR A 626 12.90 11.69 12.00
CA THR A 626 12.87 10.25 11.72
C THR A 626 12.00 9.93 10.50
N LYS A 627 12.15 8.71 9.98
CA LYS A 627 11.28 8.11 8.97
C LYS A 627 10.90 6.69 9.38
N VAL A 628 9.62 6.37 9.23
CA VAL A 628 9.11 5.01 9.35
C VAL A 628 9.31 4.27 8.02
N PHE A 629 9.91 3.09 8.06
CA PHE A 629 10.06 2.20 6.90
C PHE A 629 9.33 0.87 7.12
N ALA A 630 8.72 0.40 6.04
CA ALA A 630 8.24 -0.96 5.90
C ALA A 630 9.34 -1.81 5.25
N LEU A 631 10.09 -2.54 6.07
CA LEU A 631 11.18 -3.41 5.64
C LEU A 631 10.61 -4.77 5.22
N ALA A 632 10.65 -5.06 3.92
CA ALA A 632 10.03 -6.23 3.30
C ALA A 632 10.91 -6.87 2.20
N GLY A 633 10.36 -7.85 1.48
CA GLY A 633 11.09 -8.60 0.45
C GLY A 633 11.82 -9.81 1.03
N LYS A 634 13.04 -10.06 0.57
CA LYS A 634 13.86 -11.22 0.95
C LYS A 634 14.84 -10.90 2.08
N VAL A 635 14.32 -10.32 3.15
CA VAL A 635 15.07 -9.95 4.36
C VAL A 635 14.67 -10.84 5.53
N ARG A 636 15.63 -11.22 6.39
CA ARG A 636 15.40 -12.14 7.51
C ARG A 636 14.50 -11.55 8.60
N ARG A 637 14.73 -10.30 8.97
CA ARG A 637 14.00 -9.56 10.02
C ARG A 637 13.16 -8.45 9.42
N GLY A 638 12.14 -8.83 8.66
CA GLY A 638 11.15 -7.88 8.14
C GLY A 638 10.24 -7.31 9.23
N GLY A 639 9.70 -6.12 8.98
CA GLY A 639 8.83 -5.44 9.94
C GLY A 639 8.72 -3.94 9.70
N LEU A 640 8.22 -3.25 10.70
CA LEU A 640 8.18 -1.79 10.71
C LEU A 640 9.33 -1.28 11.56
N ILE A 641 10.11 -0.34 11.01
CA ILE A 641 11.25 0.27 11.69
C ILE A 641 11.11 1.78 11.62
N GLU A 642 11.50 2.49 12.68
CA GLU A 642 11.58 3.95 12.65
C GLU A 642 13.02 4.38 12.94
N VAL A 643 13.68 4.97 11.95
CA VAL A 643 15.10 5.33 12.03
C VAL A 643 15.29 6.84 11.82
N PRO A 644 16.32 7.45 12.41
CA PRO A 644 16.75 8.80 12.04
C PRO A 644 17.05 8.87 10.54
N MET A 645 16.73 10.00 9.90
CA MET A 645 17.17 10.26 8.53
C MET A 645 18.71 10.20 8.44
N GLY A 646 19.25 9.71 7.32
CA GLY A 646 20.69 9.57 7.10
C GLY A 646 21.32 8.25 7.56
N VAL A 647 20.56 7.36 8.23
CA VAL A 647 20.98 5.95 8.41
C VAL A 647 21.18 5.32 7.02
N THR A 648 22.21 4.50 6.85
CA THR A 648 22.54 3.93 5.52
C THR A 648 21.64 2.74 5.17
N ILE A 649 21.52 2.46 3.87
CA ILE A 649 20.81 1.26 3.37
C ILE A 649 21.41 -0.01 4.00
N ARG A 650 22.73 -0.10 4.12
CA ARG A 650 23.46 -1.21 4.73
C ARG A 650 23.02 -1.42 6.18
N GLN A 651 22.98 -0.35 6.96
CA GLN A 651 22.54 -0.40 8.35
C GLN A 651 21.09 -0.91 8.46
N ILE A 652 20.20 -0.49 7.55
CA ILE A 652 18.82 -0.96 7.54
C ILE A 652 18.72 -2.44 7.13
N VAL A 653 19.39 -2.84 6.05
CA VAL A 653 19.24 -4.18 5.47
C VAL A 653 20.04 -5.22 6.23
N GLU A 654 21.32 -4.98 6.49
CA GLU A 654 22.24 -5.96 7.08
C GLU A 654 22.15 -5.93 8.62
N GLU A 655 22.19 -4.75 9.25
CA GLU A 655 22.22 -4.66 10.72
C GLU A 655 20.84 -4.79 11.37
N ILE A 656 19.84 -4.04 10.90
CA ILE A 656 18.47 -4.12 11.43
C ILE A 656 17.74 -5.33 10.82
N GLY A 657 17.79 -5.47 9.50
CA GLY A 657 17.13 -6.53 8.74
C GLY A 657 17.80 -7.90 8.83
N GLY A 658 19.08 -7.97 9.18
CA GLY A 658 19.83 -9.24 9.25
C GLY A 658 20.23 -9.81 7.91
N GLY A 659 20.15 -9.03 6.84
CA GLY A 659 20.49 -9.44 5.50
C GLY A 659 19.47 -10.39 4.86
N VAL A 660 19.90 -10.99 3.76
CA VAL A 660 19.13 -11.98 2.99
C VAL A 660 19.26 -13.39 3.58
N ALA A 661 18.60 -14.38 2.98
CA ALA A 661 18.67 -15.77 3.45
C ALA A 661 20.10 -16.35 3.40
N GLU A 662 20.39 -17.36 4.21
CA GLU A 662 21.68 -18.05 4.20
C GLU A 662 21.98 -18.65 2.81
N GLY A 663 23.24 -18.50 2.36
CA GLY A 663 23.67 -18.92 1.02
C GLY A 663 23.19 -18.02 -0.11
N ARG A 664 22.60 -16.85 0.19
CA ARG A 664 22.21 -15.81 -0.77
C ARG A 664 23.07 -14.56 -0.58
N SER A 665 23.12 -13.73 -1.62
CA SER A 665 23.78 -12.42 -1.55
C SER A 665 22.79 -11.29 -1.75
N PHE A 666 23.00 -10.20 -1.02
CA PHE A 666 22.24 -8.97 -1.20
C PHE A 666 22.57 -8.39 -2.57
N LYS A 667 21.55 -8.19 -3.40
CA LYS A 667 21.72 -7.72 -4.78
C LYS A 667 21.36 -6.26 -4.94
N ALA A 668 20.16 -5.90 -4.48
CA ALA A 668 19.64 -4.56 -4.57
C ALA A 668 18.53 -4.34 -3.56
N VAL A 669 18.24 -3.08 -3.27
CA VAL A 669 17.04 -2.68 -2.56
C VAL A 669 16.22 -1.79 -3.44
N GLN A 670 14.91 -2.02 -3.50
CA GLN A 670 13.99 -1.06 -4.07
C GLN A 670 13.53 -0.10 -2.97
N VAL A 671 13.60 1.20 -3.26
CA VAL A 671 13.21 2.28 -2.35
C VAL A 671 12.29 3.24 -3.08
N GLY A 672 11.19 3.61 -2.43
CA GLY A 672 10.27 4.63 -2.93
C GLY A 672 9.02 4.12 -3.65
N GLY A 673 8.65 2.86 -3.44
CA GLY A 673 7.46 2.28 -4.06
C GLY A 673 7.61 2.05 -5.58
N PRO A 674 6.52 1.79 -6.31
CA PRO A 674 6.57 1.43 -7.73
C PRO A 674 7.20 2.46 -8.65
N SER A 675 7.18 3.73 -8.24
CA SER A 675 7.84 4.81 -8.96
C SER A 675 9.23 5.15 -8.38
N GLY A 676 9.74 4.30 -7.50
CA GLY A 676 11.06 4.37 -6.92
C GLY A 676 12.16 3.81 -7.82
N GLY A 677 13.35 3.67 -7.25
CA GLY A 677 14.53 3.14 -7.94
C GLY A 677 15.07 1.88 -7.26
N CYS A 678 15.87 1.12 -8.01
CA CYS A 678 16.61 -0.02 -7.47
C CYS A 678 18.06 0.40 -7.18
N VAL A 679 18.43 0.45 -5.90
CA VAL A 679 19.79 0.79 -5.45
C VAL A 679 20.58 -0.52 -5.30
N PRO A 680 21.72 -0.69 -6.01
CA PRO A 680 22.52 -1.91 -5.95
C PRO A 680 23.23 -2.05 -4.60
N ALA A 681 23.62 -3.28 -4.24
CA ALA A 681 24.36 -3.57 -3.01
C ALA A 681 25.70 -2.83 -2.91
N GLU A 682 26.33 -2.50 -4.05
CA GLU A 682 27.54 -1.69 -4.12
C GLU A 682 27.36 -0.26 -3.58
N LEU A 683 26.12 0.24 -3.58
CA LEU A 683 25.74 1.55 -3.05
C LEU A 683 24.99 1.43 -1.71
N ALA A 684 25.14 0.33 -0.98
CA ALA A 684 24.46 0.14 0.30
C ALA A 684 24.86 1.16 1.37
N ASP A 685 26.01 1.83 1.22
CA ASP A 685 26.45 2.87 2.16
C ASP A 685 25.81 4.24 1.89
N THR A 686 24.93 4.35 0.87
CA THR A 686 24.13 5.56 0.63
C THR A 686 23.25 5.87 1.85
N PRO A 687 23.31 7.11 2.39
CA PRO A 687 22.45 7.55 3.48
C PRO A 687 21.00 7.66 2.98
N VAL A 688 20.06 7.23 3.81
CA VAL A 688 18.63 7.31 3.49
C VAL A 688 18.10 8.70 3.90
N ASP A 689 18.22 9.64 2.98
CA ASP A 689 17.65 10.98 3.03
C ASP A 689 17.07 11.39 1.66
N PHE A 690 16.37 12.53 1.59
CA PHE A 690 15.68 12.91 0.35
C PHE A 690 16.62 13.20 -0.82
N GLU A 691 17.79 13.79 -0.55
CA GLU A 691 18.71 14.25 -1.58
C GLU A 691 19.56 13.09 -2.10
N ALA A 692 20.18 12.32 -1.18
CA ALA A 692 21.06 11.21 -1.53
C ALA A 692 20.34 10.09 -2.31
N LEU A 693 19.06 9.82 -1.99
CA LEU A 693 18.27 8.84 -2.73
C LEU A 693 18.03 9.26 -4.19
N VAL A 694 17.81 10.55 -4.44
CA VAL A 694 17.59 11.07 -5.80
C VAL A 694 18.85 10.92 -6.65
N GLU A 695 20.03 11.13 -6.08
CA GLU A 695 21.33 11.00 -6.78
C GLU A 695 21.60 9.57 -7.29
N VAL A 696 21.14 8.56 -6.53
CA VAL A 696 21.23 7.14 -6.92
C VAL A 696 20.05 6.67 -7.77
N GLY A 697 19.18 7.59 -8.22
CA GLY A 697 18.04 7.28 -9.08
C GLY A 697 16.86 6.62 -8.37
N ALA A 698 16.78 6.76 -7.05
CA ALA A 698 15.65 6.36 -6.21
C ALA A 698 14.93 7.59 -5.63
N ILE A 699 13.89 7.36 -4.83
CA ILE A 699 13.19 8.40 -4.07
C ILE A 699 12.80 7.86 -2.71
N MET A 700 12.53 8.73 -1.74
CA MET A 700 12.03 8.31 -0.42
C MET A 700 10.69 7.56 -0.51
N GLY A 701 9.77 8.09 -1.34
CA GLY A 701 8.40 7.58 -1.46
C GLY A 701 7.68 7.48 -0.11
N SER A 702 6.71 6.58 0.00
CA SER A 702 6.02 6.31 1.28
C SER A 702 6.91 5.66 2.34
N GLY A 703 8.10 5.15 2.02
CA GLY A 703 8.95 4.41 2.97
C GLY A 703 8.85 2.89 2.88
N GLY A 704 8.28 2.34 1.80
CA GLY A 704 8.48 0.94 1.45
C GLY A 704 9.93 0.66 1.03
N LEU A 705 10.55 -0.35 1.64
CA LEU A 705 11.93 -0.78 1.36
C LEU A 705 11.96 -2.29 1.13
N VAL A 706 12.11 -2.69 -0.14
CA VAL A 706 12.01 -4.09 -0.56
C VAL A 706 13.38 -4.64 -0.92
N VAL A 707 13.87 -5.59 -0.12
CA VAL A 707 15.18 -6.22 -0.30
C VAL A 707 15.11 -7.32 -1.35
N LEU A 708 16.06 -7.32 -2.29
CA LEU A 708 16.23 -8.28 -3.38
C LEU A 708 17.54 -9.05 -3.21
N ASP A 709 17.54 -10.33 -3.59
CA ASP A 709 18.73 -11.19 -3.57
C ASP A 709 19.20 -11.58 -4.98
N ASP A 710 20.26 -12.38 -5.06
CA ASP A 710 20.87 -12.90 -6.29
C ASP A 710 19.90 -13.65 -7.22
N THR A 711 18.75 -14.10 -6.72
CA THR A 711 17.74 -14.82 -7.52
C THR A 711 16.66 -13.91 -8.11
N ASP A 712 16.73 -12.60 -7.91
CA ASP A 712 15.79 -11.64 -8.52
C ASP A 712 16.33 -11.11 -9.84
N CYS A 713 15.49 -11.08 -10.88
CA CYS A 713 15.87 -10.53 -12.19
C CYS A 713 15.54 -9.05 -12.26
N MET A 714 16.52 -8.18 -12.54
CA MET A 714 16.28 -6.74 -12.55
C MET A 714 15.43 -6.27 -13.74
N VAL A 715 15.47 -7.00 -14.86
CA VAL A 715 14.56 -6.78 -16.00
C VAL A 715 13.11 -7.07 -15.60
N ASP A 716 12.86 -8.18 -14.90
CA ASP A 716 11.53 -8.53 -14.41
C ASP A 716 11.03 -7.54 -13.35
N ILE A 717 11.92 -7.07 -12.46
CA ILE A 717 11.59 -6.05 -11.46
C ILE A 717 11.18 -4.74 -12.15
N ALA A 718 11.95 -4.25 -13.12
CA ALA A 718 11.61 -3.05 -13.88
C ALA A 718 10.26 -3.21 -14.61
N ARG A 719 10.05 -4.38 -15.24
CA ARG A 719 8.82 -4.73 -15.94
C ARG A 719 7.60 -4.79 -15.02
N TYR A 720 7.75 -5.38 -13.83
CA TYR A 720 6.71 -5.45 -12.80
C TYR A 720 6.27 -4.06 -12.34
N PHE A 721 7.21 -3.20 -11.98
CA PHE A 721 6.89 -1.85 -11.51
C PHE A 721 6.31 -0.97 -12.62
N LEU A 722 6.83 -1.08 -13.84
CA LEU A 722 6.28 -0.36 -14.96
C LEU A 722 4.86 -0.84 -15.33
N ARG A 723 4.59 -2.15 -15.26
CA ARG A 723 3.24 -2.70 -15.42
C ARG A 723 2.30 -2.13 -14.39
N PHE A 724 2.70 -2.13 -13.12
CA PHE A 724 1.92 -1.54 -12.05
C PHE A 724 1.61 -0.07 -12.31
N THR A 725 2.62 0.75 -12.58
CA THR A 725 2.41 2.20 -12.82
C THR A 725 1.56 2.48 -14.05
N GLN A 726 1.65 1.63 -15.09
CA GLN A 726 0.79 1.72 -16.26
C GLN A 726 -0.66 1.33 -15.96
N GLU A 727 -0.90 0.27 -15.19
CA GLU A 727 -2.24 -0.12 -14.71
C GLU A 727 -2.86 0.97 -13.82
N GLN A 728 -2.02 1.67 -13.05
CA GLN A 728 -2.43 2.78 -12.19
C GLN A 728 -2.45 4.15 -12.89
N SER A 729 -2.20 4.19 -14.20
CA SER A 729 -2.24 5.44 -14.96
C SER A 729 -3.68 5.97 -15.02
N CYS A 730 -3.89 7.22 -14.60
CA CYS A 730 -5.20 7.86 -14.75
C CYS A 730 -5.64 8.05 -16.21
N GLY A 731 -4.74 7.83 -17.18
CA GLY A 731 -5.01 7.94 -18.62
C GLY A 731 -5.02 9.36 -19.20
N LYS A 732 -4.77 10.40 -18.38
CA LYS A 732 -4.92 11.80 -18.81
C LYS A 732 -3.84 12.30 -19.78
N CYS A 733 -2.55 12.04 -19.52
CA CYS A 733 -1.46 12.53 -20.36
C CYS A 733 -0.92 11.44 -21.29
N THR A 734 -0.59 11.81 -22.53
CA THR A 734 -0.10 10.89 -23.57
C THR A 734 1.17 10.17 -23.15
N PHE A 735 2.15 10.87 -22.59
CA PHE A 735 3.43 10.28 -22.19
C PHE A 735 3.29 9.22 -21.09
N CYS A 736 2.45 9.46 -20.08
CA CYS A 736 2.19 8.44 -19.07
C CYS A 736 1.32 7.31 -19.65
N ARG A 737 0.19 7.61 -20.30
CA ARG A 737 -0.77 6.61 -20.77
C ARG A 737 -0.22 5.69 -21.87
N ILE A 738 0.51 6.27 -22.83
CA ILE A 738 1.00 5.56 -24.02
C ILE A 738 2.50 5.31 -23.92
N GLY A 739 3.28 6.27 -23.42
CA GLY A 739 4.74 6.12 -23.32
C GLY A 739 5.14 4.98 -22.38
N THR A 740 4.56 4.89 -21.19
CA THR A 740 4.84 3.74 -20.29
C THR A 740 4.35 2.42 -20.86
N ARG A 741 3.25 2.40 -21.63
CA ARG A 741 2.81 1.21 -22.37
C ARG A 741 3.86 0.74 -23.38
N ARG A 742 4.43 1.67 -24.15
CA ARG A 742 5.47 1.36 -25.13
C ARG A 742 6.76 0.87 -24.47
N MET A 743 7.16 1.50 -23.36
CA MET A 743 8.26 1.01 -22.52
C MET A 743 7.99 -0.43 -22.03
N LEU A 744 6.76 -0.72 -21.60
CA LEU A 744 6.35 -2.05 -21.16
C LEU A 744 6.37 -3.06 -22.31
N ASP A 745 5.91 -2.69 -23.50
CA ASP A 745 5.98 -3.55 -24.69
C ASP A 745 7.45 -3.92 -25.02
N ILE A 746 8.41 -3.00 -24.84
CA ILE A 746 9.84 -3.28 -25.01
C ILE A 746 10.34 -4.25 -23.93
N LEU A 747 10.04 -3.99 -22.65
CA LEU A 747 10.43 -4.87 -21.54
C LEU A 747 9.81 -6.26 -21.66
N ASP A 748 8.55 -6.36 -22.11
CA ASP A 748 7.89 -7.64 -22.35
C ASP A 748 8.61 -8.41 -23.47
N ARG A 749 8.98 -7.77 -24.58
CA ARG A 749 9.80 -8.43 -25.62
C ARG A 749 11.13 -8.94 -25.08
N ILE A 750 11.86 -8.12 -24.33
CA ILE A 750 13.14 -8.50 -23.72
C ILE A 750 12.96 -9.69 -22.76
N ALA A 751 11.93 -9.65 -21.91
CA ALA A 751 11.64 -10.70 -20.94
C ALA A 751 11.16 -12.01 -21.57
N THR A 752 10.63 -11.98 -22.80
CA THR A 752 10.18 -13.17 -23.54
C THR A 752 11.15 -13.63 -24.63
N GLY A 753 12.39 -13.11 -24.66
CA GLY A 753 13.40 -13.50 -25.67
C GLY A 753 13.12 -12.99 -27.09
N GLN A 754 12.24 -12.01 -27.24
CA GLN A 754 11.88 -11.37 -28.50
C GLN A 754 12.51 -9.97 -28.65
N GLY A 755 13.52 -9.67 -27.82
CA GLY A 755 14.23 -8.39 -27.84
C GLY A 755 14.99 -8.16 -29.15
N ARG A 756 15.12 -6.90 -29.53
CA ARG A 756 15.73 -6.47 -30.80
C ARG A 756 17.01 -5.65 -30.56
N PRO A 757 17.95 -5.64 -31.51
CA PRO A 757 19.03 -4.66 -31.51
C PRO A 757 18.45 -3.24 -31.42
N GLY A 758 18.95 -2.42 -30.49
CA GLY A 758 18.49 -1.05 -30.26
C GLY A 758 17.35 -0.88 -29.24
N ASP A 759 16.71 -1.96 -28.77
CA ASP A 759 15.60 -1.88 -27.80
C ASP A 759 16.03 -1.16 -26.50
N LEU A 760 17.28 -1.31 -26.05
CA LEU A 760 17.78 -0.66 -24.82
C LEU A 760 17.90 0.87 -24.97
N ASP A 761 18.42 1.33 -26.11
CA ASP A 761 18.60 2.76 -26.36
C ASP A 761 17.24 3.44 -26.56
N GLU A 762 16.31 2.79 -27.27
CA GLU A 762 14.93 3.25 -27.41
C GLU A 762 14.23 3.32 -26.06
N LEU A 763 14.37 2.28 -25.23
CA LEU A 763 13.79 2.22 -23.89
C LEU A 763 14.31 3.34 -23.01
N GLU A 764 15.62 3.59 -23.01
CA GLU A 764 16.23 4.66 -22.21
C GLU A 764 15.77 6.05 -22.66
N GLN A 765 15.77 6.32 -23.97
CA GLN A 765 15.34 7.59 -24.53
C GLN A 765 13.86 7.88 -24.20
N LEU A 766 13.01 6.86 -24.40
CA LEU A 766 11.58 6.95 -24.10
C LEU A 766 11.35 7.16 -22.61
N ALA A 767 12.05 6.43 -21.75
CA ALA A 767 11.99 6.59 -20.29
C ALA A 767 12.27 8.04 -19.86
N ARG A 768 13.32 8.67 -20.41
CA ARG A 768 13.68 10.07 -20.12
C ARG A 768 12.59 11.04 -20.60
N THR A 769 12.00 10.79 -21.77
CA THR A 769 10.93 11.63 -22.34
C THR A 769 9.64 11.50 -21.54
N VAL A 770 9.26 10.30 -21.12
CA VAL A 770 8.11 10.08 -20.25
C VAL A 770 8.27 10.81 -18.91
N GLY A 771 9.47 10.75 -18.34
CA GLY A 771 9.81 11.42 -17.10
C GLY A 771 9.68 12.94 -17.18
N SER A 772 10.18 13.57 -18.26
CA SER A 772 10.15 15.04 -18.39
C SER A 772 8.80 15.60 -18.84
N ALA A 773 8.02 14.85 -19.64
CA ALA A 773 6.80 15.35 -20.29
C ALA A 773 5.49 14.95 -19.58
N SER A 774 5.57 14.31 -18.41
CA SER A 774 4.39 13.92 -17.62
C SER A 774 3.89 15.04 -16.69
N ILE A 775 2.55 15.14 -16.55
CA ILE A 775 1.87 16.20 -15.78
C ILE A 775 2.07 16.04 -14.27
N CYS A 776 1.93 14.82 -13.75
CA CYS A 776 1.94 14.54 -12.32
C CYS A 776 3.14 13.70 -11.89
N GLY A 777 3.35 13.57 -10.58
CA GLY A 777 4.46 12.82 -10.00
C GLY A 777 4.54 11.39 -10.53
N LEU A 778 3.41 10.66 -10.59
CA LEU A 778 3.37 9.27 -11.07
C LEU A 778 4.02 9.09 -12.44
N GLY A 779 3.62 9.86 -13.44
CA GLY A 779 4.20 9.73 -14.78
C GLY A 779 5.66 10.19 -14.87
N ARG A 780 6.05 11.16 -14.02
CA ARG A 780 7.44 11.65 -13.98
C ARG A 780 8.41 10.64 -13.39
N THR A 781 7.94 9.85 -12.41
CA THR A 781 8.78 8.88 -11.68
C THR A 781 8.55 7.42 -12.09
N ALA A 782 7.49 7.11 -12.84
CA ALA A 782 7.25 5.77 -13.41
C ALA A 782 8.46 5.17 -14.18
N PRO A 783 9.32 5.95 -14.85
CA PRO A 783 10.51 5.42 -15.50
C PRO A 783 11.67 5.07 -14.57
N ASN A 784 11.65 5.48 -13.28
CA ASN A 784 12.77 5.31 -12.36
C ASN A 784 13.23 3.85 -12.18
N PRO A 785 12.35 2.84 -12.05
CA PRO A 785 12.78 1.45 -11.97
C PRO A 785 13.54 1.02 -13.22
N VAL A 786 13.12 1.49 -14.40
CA VAL A 786 13.77 1.19 -15.68
C VAL A 786 15.13 1.89 -15.78
N LEU A 787 15.19 3.18 -15.48
CA LEU A 787 16.41 3.97 -15.59
C LEU A 787 17.48 3.50 -14.59
N SER A 788 17.10 3.22 -13.35
CA SER A 788 18.03 2.73 -12.33
C SER A 788 18.56 1.32 -12.66
N THR A 789 17.70 0.42 -13.15
CA THR A 789 18.14 -0.94 -13.51
C THR A 789 18.96 -0.98 -14.80
N LEU A 790 18.67 -0.14 -15.80
CA LEU A 790 19.55 0.05 -16.94
C LEU A 790 20.91 0.60 -16.53
N ARG A 791 20.95 1.54 -15.58
CA ARG A 791 22.21 2.14 -15.08
C ARG A 791 23.09 1.11 -14.37
N TYR A 792 22.53 0.31 -13.47
CA TYR A 792 23.32 -0.55 -12.57
C TYR A 792 23.38 -2.02 -13.00
N PHE A 793 22.41 -2.50 -13.78
CA PHE A 793 22.24 -3.92 -14.12
C PHE A 793 22.11 -4.15 -15.63
N ARG A 794 22.72 -3.29 -16.47
CA ARG A 794 22.68 -3.40 -17.94
C ARG A 794 23.06 -4.78 -18.47
N HIS A 795 24.04 -5.42 -17.82
CA HIS A 795 24.49 -6.78 -18.18
C HIS A 795 23.36 -7.83 -18.13
N GLU A 796 22.35 -7.66 -17.26
CA GLU A 796 21.19 -8.56 -17.24
C GLU A 796 20.29 -8.34 -18.46
N TYR A 797 20.09 -7.08 -18.88
CA TYR A 797 19.36 -6.77 -20.11
C TYR A 797 20.05 -7.37 -21.34
N GLU A 798 21.36 -7.22 -21.42
CA GLU A 798 22.18 -7.81 -22.50
C GLU A 798 22.09 -9.34 -22.52
N ALA A 799 22.10 -9.99 -21.35
CA ALA A 799 21.87 -11.44 -21.27
C ALA A 799 20.46 -11.84 -21.77
N HIS A 800 19.43 -11.05 -21.49
CA HIS A 800 18.07 -11.31 -21.99
C HIS A 800 17.99 -11.17 -23.51
N LEU A 801 18.69 -10.20 -24.09
CA LEU A 801 18.82 -10.08 -25.55
C LEU A 801 19.56 -11.28 -26.18
N GLN A 802 20.38 -11.99 -25.41
CA GLN A 802 21.03 -13.24 -25.80
C GLN A 802 20.17 -14.48 -25.52
N GLY A 803 18.90 -14.31 -25.10
CA GLY A 803 17.97 -15.40 -24.85
C GLY A 803 18.17 -16.12 -23.51
N ARG A 804 18.81 -15.47 -22.52
CA ARG A 804 19.08 -16.07 -21.19
C ARG A 804 18.66 -15.14 -20.06
N CYS A 805 18.03 -15.69 -19.02
CA CYS A 805 17.77 -14.96 -17.77
C CYS A 805 18.75 -15.40 -16.66
N PRO A 806 19.78 -14.60 -16.30
CA PRO A 806 20.79 -15.02 -15.32
C PRO A 806 20.23 -15.39 -13.94
N ALA A 807 19.12 -14.77 -13.54
CA ALA A 807 18.46 -15.03 -12.26
C ALA A 807 17.47 -16.21 -12.30
N GLY A 808 17.22 -16.81 -13.47
CA GLY A 808 16.31 -17.95 -13.63
C GLY A 808 14.83 -17.61 -13.36
N ARG A 809 14.40 -16.36 -13.63
CA ARG A 809 13.05 -15.87 -13.30
C ARG A 809 12.10 -15.77 -14.49
N CYS A 810 12.58 -15.26 -15.62
CA CYS A 810 11.75 -15.04 -16.81
C CYS A 810 11.43 -16.39 -17.46
N LYS A 811 10.19 -16.88 -17.31
CA LYS A 811 9.76 -18.23 -17.73
C LYS A 811 10.20 -18.57 -19.16
N GLU A 812 10.01 -17.69 -20.12
CA GLU A 812 10.35 -17.98 -21.54
C GLU A 812 11.85 -18.07 -21.82
N LEU A 813 12.70 -17.58 -20.91
CA LEU A 813 14.16 -17.52 -21.06
C LEU A 813 14.90 -18.53 -20.20
N ILE A 814 14.18 -19.51 -19.64
CA ILE A 814 14.75 -20.55 -18.82
C ILE A 814 14.40 -21.94 -19.35
N HIS A 815 15.31 -22.88 -19.12
CA HIS A 815 15.05 -24.30 -19.28
C HIS A 815 15.48 -25.08 -18.05
N TYR A 816 14.76 -26.15 -17.75
CA TYR A 816 15.09 -27.03 -16.64
C TYR A 816 15.97 -28.16 -17.14
N ARG A 817 17.15 -28.34 -16.57
CA ARG A 817 18.05 -29.46 -16.89
C ARG A 817 18.19 -30.39 -15.69
N ILE A 818 18.15 -31.69 -15.97
CA ILE A 818 18.39 -32.72 -14.96
C ILE A 818 19.89 -33.06 -14.95
N THR A 819 20.51 -33.01 -13.78
CA THR A 819 21.92 -33.32 -13.57
C THR A 819 22.14 -34.81 -13.32
N ASP A 820 23.39 -35.22 -13.25
CA ASP A 820 23.87 -36.56 -12.89
C ASP A 820 23.51 -36.96 -11.45
N GLN A 821 23.10 -36.01 -10.59
CA GLN A 821 22.65 -36.28 -9.23
C GLN A 821 21.25 -36.93 -9.15
N CYS A 822 20.58 -37.12 -10.29
CA CYS A 822 19.26 -37.72 -10.37
C CYS A 822 19.30 -39.22 -10.01
N ILE A 823 18.53 -39.61 -9.00
CA ILE A 823 18.44 -41.00 -8.53
C ILE A 823 17.28 -41.81 -9.14
N GLY A 824 16.57 -41.25 -10.14
CA GLY A 824 15.49 -41.98 -10.82
C GLY A 824 14.23 -42.25 -9.99
N CYS A 825 13.93 -41.45 -8.95
CA CYS A 825 12.82 -41.67 -8.02
C CYS A 825 11.40 -41.41 -8.56
N THR A 826 11.24 -40.85 -9.77
CA THR A 826 9.97 -40.52 -10.45
C THR A 826 9.07 -39.45 -9.82
N LEU A 827 9.40 -38.89 -8.66
CA LEU A 827 8.59 -37.83 -8.02
C LEU A 827 8.34 -36.63 -8.94
N CYS A 828 9.35 -36.19 -9.69
CA CYS A 828 9.23 -35.09 -10.63
C CYS A 828 8.30 -35.40 -11.82
N ALA A 829 8.22 -36.67 -12.25
CA ALA A 829 7.32 -37.12 -13.31
C ALA A 829 5.87 -37.18 -12.81
N GLN A 830 5.64 -37.78 -11.63
CA GLN A 830 4.32 -37.88 -11.01
C GLN A 830 3.67 -36.51 -10.76
N GLN A 831 4.48 -35.50 -10.43
CA GLN A 831 4.04 -34.16 -10.11
C GLN A 831 4.08 -33.22 -11.33
N CYS A 832 4.41 -33.71 -12.53
CA CYS A 832 4.44 -32.88 -13.73
C CYS A 832 3.02 -32.65 -14.27
N PRO A 833 2.49 -31.42 -14.28
CA PRO A 833 1.10 -31.16 -14.66
C PRO A 833 0.81 -31.40 -16.15
N VAL A 834 1.86 -31.43 -16.97
CA VAL A 834 1.78 -31.54 -18.44
C VAL A 834 2.52 -32.78 -18.96
N ASN A 835 2.91 -33.69 -18.07
CA ASN A 835 3.62 -34.93 -18.43
C ASN A 835 4.86 -34.69 -19.32
N ALA A 836 5.58 -33.59 -19.08
CA ALA A 836 6.83 -33.24 -19.78
C ALA A 836 8.03 -34.07 -19.31
N ILE A 837 7.87 -34.89 -18.28
CA ILE A 837 8.91 -35.78 -17.74
C ILE A 837 8.37 -37.21 -17.84
N PRO A 838 8.94 -38.05 -18.73
CA PRO A 838 8.55 -39.45 -18.82
C PRO A 838 8.74 -40.20 -17.50
N MET A 839 7.80 -41.07 -17.16
CA MET A 839 7.88 -41.87 -15.94
C MET A 839 8.77 -43.10 -16.16
N THR A 840 10.07 -42.93 -15.95
CA THR A 840 11.08 -44.00 -16.12
C THR A 840 11.79 -44.30 -14.78
N PRO A 841 11.26 -45.24 -13.96
CA PRO A 841 11.86 -45.62 -12.68
C PRO A 841 13.33 -46.06 -12.81
N TYR A 842 14.16 -45.67 -11.85
CA TYR A 842 15.60 -46.03 -11.75
C TYR A 842 16.49 -45.51 -12.88
N VAL A 843 15.96 -44.66 -13.77
CA VAL A 843 16.72 -44.03 -14.86
C VAL A 843 16.86 -42.53 -14.61
N GLN A 844 17.97 -41.93 -15.06
CA GLN A 844 18.11 -40.48 -15.08
C GLN A 844 16.98 -39.88 -15.94
N HIS A 845 16.15 -39.06 -15.31
CA HIS A 845 15.00 -38.46 -15.98
C HIS A 845 15.46 -37.36 -16.95
N ARG A 846 14.62 -37.06 -17.95
CA ARG A 846 14.81 -35.95 -18.89
C ARG A 846 13.54 -35.12 -18.98
N ILE A 847 13.70 -33.83 -19.22
CA ILE A 847 12.58 -32.89 -19.38
C ILE A 847 12.43 -32.57 -20.87
N GLU A 848 11.26 -32.86 -21.42
CA GLU A 848 10.87 -32.51 -22.77
C GLU A 848 10.51 -31.02 -22.80
N GLN A 849 11.46 -30.18 -23.25
CA GLN A 849 11.32 -28.72 -23.17
C GLN A 849 10.11 -28.17 -23.93
N GLU A 850 9.74 -28.82 -25.04
CA GLU A 850 8.59 -28.45 -25.86
C GLU A 850 7.25 -28.60 -25.13
N LYS A 851 7.14 -29.57 -24.22
CA LYS A 851 5.94 -29.78 -23.39
C LYS A 851 6.02 -29.01 -22.07
N CYS A 852 7.22 -28.65 -21.63
CA CYS A 852 7.45 -28.06 -20.32
C CYS A 852 6.81 -26.67 -20.21
N THR A 853 5.85 -26.52 -19.32
CA THR A 853 5.25 -25.21 -18.97
C THR A 853 6.07 -24.41 -17.95
N ARG A 854 7.25 -24.93 -17.58
CA ARG A 854 8.22 -24.28 -16.69
C ARG A 854 7.61 -23.88 -15.34
N CYS A 855 6.79 -24.76 -14.79
CA CYS A 855 6.05 -24.56 -13.54
C CYS A 855 6.87 -24.74 -12.25
N ASP A 856 8.19 -24.93 -12.34
CA ASP A 856 9.14 -25.17 -11.24
C ASP A 856 8.90 -26.41 -10.36
N THR A 857 7.79 -27.13 -10.55
CA THR A 857 7.38 -28.23 -9.67
C THR A 857 8.43 -29.33 -9.59
N CYS A 858 9.03 -29.72 -10.73
CA CYS A 858 10.04 -30.76 -10.79
C CYS A 858 11.29 -30.45 -9.95
N ARG A 859 11.68 -29.18 -9.82
CA ARG A 859 12.82 -28.74 -9.01
C ARG A 859 12.49 -28.78 -7.53
N VAL A 860 11.31 -28.29 -7.15
CA VAL A 860 10.84 -28.24 -5.76
C VAL A 860 10.72 -29.64 -5.15
N VAL A 861 10.18 -30.60 -5.90
CA VAL A 861 9.94 -31.97 -5.39
C VAL A 861 11.17 -32.87 -5.45
N CYS A 862 12.29 -32.42 -6.05
CA CYS A 862 13.47 -33.26 -6.23
C CYS A 862 14.26 -33.40 -4.93
N PRO A 863 14.33 -34.59 -4.31
CA PRO A 863 14.99 -34.77 -3.01
C PRO A 863 16.52 -34.58 -3.08
N ARG A 864 17.11 -34.78 -4.26
CA ARG A 864 18.55 -34.62 -4.51
C ARG A 864 18.92 -33.27 -5.11
N ARG A 865 17.93 -32.36 -5.32
CA ARG A 865 18.13 -31.09 -6.02
C ARG A 865 18.81 -31.24 -7.39
N ALA A 866 18.54 -32.36 -8.06
CA ALA A 866 19.13 -32.72 -9.34
C ALA A 866 18.51 -31.99 -10.54
N VAL A 867 17.61 -31.03 -10.32
CA VAL A 867 17.02 -30.20 -11.38
C VAL A 867 17.56 -28.79 -11.24
N VAL A 868 18.27 -28.31 -12.25
CA VAL A 868 18.84 -26.95 -12.30
C VAL A 868 18.08 -26.10 -13.33
N VAL A 869 18.09 -24.79 -13.10
CA VAL A 869 17.53 -23.78 -14.02
C VAL A 869 18.70 -23.17 -14.78
N GLU A 870 18.61 -23.11 -16.10
CA GLU A 870 19.60 -22.51 -16.99
C GLU A 870 18.99 -21.37 -17.80
#